data_AF-A0A511KGR0-F1
#
_entry.id   AF-A0A511KGR0-F1
#
_cell.length_a   1.000
_cell.length_b   1.000
_cell.length_c   1.000
_cell.angle_alpha   90.00
_cell.angle_beta   90.00
_cell.angle_gamma   90.00
#
_symmetry.space_group_name_H-M   'P 1'
#
loop_
_entity.id
_entity.type
_entity.pdbx_description
1 polymer ?
#
loop_
_entity_poly.entity_id
_entity_poly.type
_entity_poly.pdbx_seq_one_letter_code
_entity_poly.pdbx_strand_id
1 'polypeptide(L)'
;MTSVLSERQREELHKSILDYLHTNGFTETLAAFKAETKQEGFQPDGKAKWSGLLEKKWTSVIRLQKKIMDLETRNSQLQEELSIAPSKRPSASSPDWTPRTPARHTLASHRSPISRVTFHPLFSVVVSASEDSTLKVWDWETGDFERTVKGHTKAVQDVDFDSKGNLLVSCSSDLTIKLWDTNNDWKNVRTLHGHDHSISTARFLPNDDFIVSASRDRTIRIWEVASGFCTRTISGHNDWVRSVLPSSDGQQLISCSVDQTARIWNLGKGDTKAELRGHEHVIEAAVFAPVAAYPAIRELAGMTVPSGRSAEAKAVGLFAATGSRDKTIKIWDAVSGQCLKTLVGHDNWIRALVFHPTGKFLLSASDDKTIRTWDLATGRCLKTLEAHSHFVTTMAWGRAPAPGASQPNGAATNGTNGAHAESAQLVNVVATGSVDQTVKMRSSVPARAIADVLKKRPDDVCIVTTLRTPIAKFRGGLKDMHAEELLSHVLRSTRERLEAQGVDVKGGAVQDIHNGTVLMELGGAKSGRLASLDAGFPVSSGFKSVNRQCASSLQSVTDIALQIKGGLIDMGIASGAESMTRDYGTRAIPVGISPYMKESPSQDARDCLLPMGTTSEAVAEKYNISRQRQDEFACQSHAKAKAAQEAGLFAEEIVPIKVRKVTPAEGDKAEVVEEVTLSKDEGIRPQTTMESLGKLKPCFKENGTGTAGNSSQISDGASALTLVRRDVAEKLGLKILAKWVGSAVVGVPPVIMGVGPAYAVPALFERYGITKDDVDIFELNEAFASQSLMVIDTLGLDTAKVNPKGGAIALGHPLGATGGRLLSSLITELIRTDKKVGLATLCMGTGAGKATLIVRD
;
A
#
# COMPACT_ATOMS: atom_id res chain seq x y z
N MET A 1 57.42 17.58 -11.84
CA MET A 1 57.00 18.35 -10.65
C MET A 1 56.95 19.82 -11.02
N THR A 2 55.83 20.25 -11.60
CA THR A 2 55.51 21.67 -11.81
C THR A 2 54.86 22.18 -10.53
N SER A 3 55.35 23.29 -9.94
CA SER A 3 54.80 23.78 -8.68
C SER A 3 53.33 24.18 -8.86
N VAL A 4 52.43 23.51 -8.14
CA VAL A 4 50.96 23.63 -8.26
C VAL A 4 50.43 24.98 -7.76
N LEU A 5 51.25 25.77 -7.06
CA LEU A 5 50.86 27.06 -6.50
C LEU A 5 51.41 28.19 -7.35
N SER A 6 50.56 29.16 -7.69
CA SER A 6 51.01 30.44 -8.25
C SER A 6 51.92 31.16 -7.24
N GLU A 7 52.80 32.03 -7.74
CA GLU A 7 53.75 32.78 -6.92
C GLU A 7 53.06 33.55 -5.77
N ARG A 8 51.90 34.15 -6.06
CA ARG A 8 51.04 34.80 -5.06
C ARG A 8 50.51 33.84 -3.99
N GLN A 9 50.05 32.65 -4.39
CA GLN A 9 49.55 31.65 -3.44
C GLN A 9 50.67 31.10 -2.56
N ARG A 10 51.87 30.94 -3.12
CA ARG A 10 53.07 30.52 -2.38
C ARG A 10 53.45 31.58 -1.33
N GLU A 11 53.42 32.86 -1.68
CA GLU A 11 53.68 33.94 -0.73
C GLU A 11 52.62 34.03 0.38
N GLU A 12 51.33 33.94 0.02
CA GLU A 12 50.24 33.92 1.03
C GLU A 12 50.38 32.71 1.97
N LEU A 13 50.78 31.55 1.45
CA LEU A 13 51.06 30.35 2.25
C LEU A 13 52.27 30.57 3.18
N HIS A 14 53.40 31.08 2.68
CA HIS A 14 54.58 31.38 3.49
C HIS A 14 54.25 32.35 4.64
N LYS A 15 53.46 33.40 4.37
CA LYS A 15 53.01 34.35 5.39
C LYS A 15 52.08 33.71 6.43
N SER A 16 51.20 32.79 6.01
CA SER A 16 50.33 32.06 6.94
C SER A 16 51.10 31.07 7.84
N ILE A 17 52.17 30.46 7.32
CA ILE A 17 53.08 29.59 8.10
C ILE A 17 53.88 30.44 9.10
N LEU A 18 54.42 31.59 8.68
CA LEU A 18 55.13 32.51 9.57
C LEU A 18 54.22 33.03 10.71
N ASP A 19 52.96 33.37 10.40
CA ASP A 19 51.97 33.76 11.41
C ASP A 19 51.72 32.63 12.41
N TYR A 20 51.49 31.41 11.92
CA TYR A 20 51.30 30.22 12.77
C TYR A 20 52.51 29.96 13.68
N LEU A 21 53.72 30.02 13.15
CA LEU A 21 54.95 29.84 13.93
C LEU A 21 55.12 30.94 14.99
N HIS A 22 54.73 32.17 14.67
CA HIS A 22 54.77 33.29 15.60
C HIS A 22 53.75 33.11 16.74
N THR A 23 52.48 32.82 16.41
CA THR A 23 51.40 32.64 17.38
C THR A 23 51.68 31.50 18.35
N ASN A 24 52.36 30.44 17.89
CA ASN A 24 52.71 29.28 18.73
C ASN A 24 54.09 29.40 19.40
N GLY A 25 54.78 30.54 19.27
CA GLY A 25 56.03 30.82 20.01
C GLY A 25 57.30 30.11 19.49
N PHE A 26 57.29 29.60 18.26
CA PHE A 26 58.45 28.90 17.65
C PHE A 26 59.45 29.90 17.05
N THR A 27 60.17 30.63 17.91
CA THR A 27 61.01 31.78 17.52
C THR A 27 62.23 31.42 16.68
N GLU A 28 62.92 30.32 16.98
CA GLU A 28 64.09 29.86 16.22
C GLU A 28 63.70 29.41 14.80
N THR A 29 62.66 28.59 14.69
CA THR A 29 62.11 28.10 13.42
C THR A 29 61.55 29.24 12.57
N LEU A 30 60.91 30.22 13.20
CA LEU A 30 60.42 31.43 12.52
C LEU A 30 61.57 32.21 11.90
N ALA A 31 62.68 32.41 12.62
CA ALA A 31 63.83 33.14 12.11
C ALA A 31 64.48 32.43 10.92
N ALA A 32 64.68 31.11 11.02
CA ALA A 32 65.23 30.29 9.94
C ALA A 32 64.31 30.30 8.70
N PHE A 33 63.01 30.06 8.89
CA PHE A 33 62.04 30.02 7.80
C PHE A 33 61.85 31.40 7.13
N LYS A 34 61.94 32.49 7.91
CA LYS A 34 61.88 33.87 7.40
C LYS A 34 63.08 34.19 6.50
N ALA A 35 64.27 33.71 6.86
CA ALA A 35 65.49 33.86 6.05
C ALA A 35 65.42 33.03 4.76
N GLU A 36 65.02 31.76 4.84
CA GLU A 36 64.92 30.86 3.68
C GLU A 36 63.87 31.31 2.66
N THR A 37 62.73 31.84 3.13
CA THR A 37 61.64 32.30 2.28
C THR A 37 61.83 33.73 1.75
N LYS A 38 62.93 34.41 2.12
CA LYS A 38 63.24 35.81 1.75
C LYS A 38 62.14 36.81 2.13
N GLN A 39 61.45 36.59 3.25
CA GLN A 39 60.35 37.43 3.74
C GLN A 39 60.79 38.31 4.92
N GLU A 40 61.93 39.00 4.80
CA GLU A 40 62.56 39.77 5.90
C GLU A 40 61.67 40.88 6.47
N GLY A 41 60.74 41.42 5.65
CA GLY A 41 59.77 42.45 6.04
C GLY A 41 58.50 41.94 6.74
N PHE A 42 58.36 40.63 7.02
CA PHE A 42 57.16 40.11 7.70
C PHE A 42 57.03 40.63 9.13
N GLN A 43 55.90 41.27 9.42
CA GLN A 43 55.43 41.64 10.76
C GLN A 43 54.08 40.95 11.06
N PRO A 44 53.90 40.37 12.26
CA PRO A 44 52.62 39.78 12.66
C PRO A 44 51.52 40.84 12.72
N ASP A 45 50.42 40.62 12.02
CA ASP A 45 49.23 41.46 12.05
C ASP A 45 47.98 40.57 12.18
N GLY A 46 47.31 40.67 13.32
CA GLY A 46 46.10 39.89 13.61
C GLY A 46 44.88 40.23 12.74
N LYS A 47 44.94 41.30 11.93
CA LYS A 47 43.89 41.65 10.95
C LYS A 47 44.24 41.24 9.52
N ALA A 48 45.44 40.72 9.28
CA ALA A 48 45.87 40.34 7.94
C ALA A 48 45.15 39.08 7.43
N LYS A 49 44.97 39.00 6.11
CA LYS A 49 44.21 37.94 5.43
C LYS A 49 44.78 36.51 5.66
N TRP A 50 46.07 36.40 5.98
CA TRP A 50 46.76 35.14 6.24
C TRP A 50 46.71 34.70 7.71
N SER A 51 46.18 35.53 8.62
CA SER A 51 46.18 35.20 10.04
C SER A 51 45.16 34.11 10.40
N GLY A 52 45.63 33.08 11.11
CA GLY A 52 44.84 31.89 11.47
C GLY A 52 44.31 31.08 10.26
N LEU A 53 44.86 31.31 9.06
CA LEU A 53 44.38 30.68 7.82
C LEU A 53 44.67 29.18 7.78
N LEU A 54 45.84 28.76 8.28
CA LEU A 54 46.29 27.37 8.28
C LEU A 54 45.35 26.47 9.09
N GLU A 55 44.99 26.92 10.30
CA GLU A 55 44.11 26.21 11.24
C GLU A 55 42.67 26.09 10.71
N LYS A 56 42.14 27.17 10.12
CA LYS A 56 40.81 27.17 9.47
C LYS A 56 40.74 26.22 8.28
N LYS A 57 41.82 26.13 7.49
CA LYS A 57 41.90 25.19 6.37
C LYS A 57 42.03 23.75 6.86
N TRP A 58 42.85 23.49 7.88
CA TRP A 58 43.03 22.18 8.48
C TRP A 58 41.72 21.60 9.05
N THR A 59 40.99 22.41 9.83
CA THR A 59 39.67 22.02 10.36
C THR A 59 38.63 21.74 9.26
N SER A 60 38.67 22.50 8.16
CA SER A 60 37.81 22.25 7.00
C SER A 60 38.14 20.93 6.29
N VAL A 61 39.43 20.58 6.19
CA VAL A 61 39.90 19.31 5.60
C VAL A 61 39.46 18.11 6.45
N ILE A 62 39.62 18.17 7.78
CA ILE A 62 39.16 17.12 8.69
C ILE A 62 37.65 16.88 8.55
N ARG A 63 36.85 17.96 8.45
CA ARG A 63 35.39 17.84 8.25
C ARG A 63 35.03 17.18 6.92
N LEU A 64 35.79 17.49 5.85
CA LEU A 64 35.59 16.87 4.53
C LEU A 64 35.98 15.38 4.55
N GLN A 65 37.11 15.04 5.16
CA GLN A 65 37.53 13.64 5.33
C GLN A 65 36.50 12.82 6.08
N LYS A 66 35.94 13.35 7.19
CA LYS A 66 34.86 12.68 7.91
C LYS A 66 33.63 12.44 7.03
N LYS A 67 33.24 13.43 6.23
CA LYS A 67 32.08 13.31 5.33
C LYS A 67 32.32 12.30 4.19
N ILE A 68 33.54 12.21 3.69
CA ILE A 68 33.91 11.20 2.68
C ILE A 68 33.78 9.79 3.27
N MET A 69 34.30 9.58 4.49
CA MET A 69 34.24 8.28 5.18
C MET A 69 32.79 7.85 5.49
N ASP A 70 31.93 8.79 5.89
CA ASP A 70 30.49 8.53 6.09
C ASP A 70 29.80 8.13 4.77
N LEU A 71 30.15 8.77 3.65
CA LEU A 71 29.59 8.46 2.33
C LEU A 71 30.09 7.13 1.77
N GLU A 72 31.36 6.80 1.96
CA GLU A 72 31.96 5.51 1.56
C GLU A 72 31.32 4.35 2.32
N THR A 73 31.07 4.52 3.62
CA THR A 73 30.37 3.53 4.46
C THR A 73 28.94 3.30 3.96
N ARG A 74 28.22 4.39 3.64
CA ARG A 74 26.84 4.32 3.13
C ARG A 74 26.77 3.69 1.74
N ASN A 75 27.75 3.96 0.88
CA ASN A 75 27.83 3.36 -0.45
C ASN A 75 28.13 1.85 -0.36
N SER A 76 29.01 1.45 0.57
CA SER A 76 29.32 0.03 0.81
C SER A 76 28.11 -0.74 1.32
N GLN A 77 27.33 -0.18 2.25
CA GLN A 77 26.07 -0.76 2.73
C GLN A 77 25.05 -0.94 1.59
N LEU A 78 24.87 0.08 0.74
CA LEU A 78 23.95 0.00 -0.40
C LEU A 78 24.41 -1.03 -1.44
N GLN A 79 25.71 -1.21 -1.65
CA GLN A 79 26.26 -2.25 -2.53
C GLN A 79 26.07 -3.66 -1.97
N GLU A 80 26.21 -3.84 -0.66
CA GLU A 80 25.98 -5.11 0.02
C GLU A 80 24.48 -5.50 -0.01
N GLU A 81 23.59 -4.54 0.23
CA GLU A 81 22.13 -4.71 0.08
C GLU A 81 21.74 -5.10 -1.35
N LEU A 82 22.41 -4.52 -2.37
CA LEU A 82 22.20 -4.87 -3.77
C LEU A 82 22.65 -6.30 -4.10
N SER A 83 23.70 -6.80 -3.46
CA SER A 83 24.26 -8.13 -3.69
C SER A 83 23.43 -9.28 -3.12
N ILE A 84 22.56 -8.99 -2.14
CA ILE A 84 21.71 -9.97 -1.45
C ILE A 84 20.34 -10.13 -2.14
N ALA A 85 20.02 -9.28 -3.12
CA ALA A 85 18.75 -9.32 -3.84
C ALA A 85 18.64 -10.59 -4.73
N PRO A 86 17.59 -11.43 -4.57
CA PRO A 86 17.47 -12.67 -5.33
C PRO A 86 17.21 -12.40 -6.83
N SER A 87 17.92 -13.15 -7.68
CA SER A 87 17.80 -13.07 -9.14
C SER A 87 16.49 -13.68 -9.68
N LYS A 88 15.85 -12.92 -10.58
CA LYS A 88 14.82 -13.26 -11.58
C LYS A 88 13.73 -14.29 -11.19
N ARG A 89 12.49 -13.79 -11.01
CA ARG A 89 11.24 -14.50 -11.35
C ARG A 89 10.46 -13.70 -12.40
N PRO A 90 9.74 -14.35 -13.32
CA PRO A 90 9.03 -13.66 -14.40
C PRO A 90 7.72 -13.08 -13.87
N SER A 91 7.44 -11.80 -14.13
CA SER A 91 6.06 -11.32 -14.11
C SER A 91 5.80 -10.49 -15.37
N ALA A 92 4.96 -11.04 -16.22
CA ALA A 92 4.47 -10.37 -17.41
C ALA A 92 3.60 -9.18 -16.97
N SER A 93 4.06 -7.95 -17.20
CA SER A 93 3.12 -6.84 -17.32
C SER A 93 2.20 -7.18 -18.48
N SER A 94 0.91 -7.41 -18.24
CA SER A 94 -0.04 -7.54 -19.34
C SER A 94 0.08 -6.29 -20.21
N PRO A 95 0.32 -6.42 -21.53
CA PRO A 95 0.53 -5.29 -22.41
C PRO A 95 -0.67 -4.34 -22.41
N ASP A 96 -1.87 -4.84 -22.10
CA ASP A 96 -3.12 -4.07 -22.07
C ASP A 96 -3.53 -3.63 -20.64
N TRP A 97 -2.57 -3.47 -19.72
CA TRP A 97 -2.86 -3.03 -18.36
C TRP A 97 -3.51 -1.63 -18.31
N THR A 98 -4.53 -1.47 -17.49
CA THR A 98 -5.21 -0.19 -17.24
C THR A 98 -5.29 0.12 -15.74
N PRO A 99 -5.27 1.40 -15.32
CA PRO A 99 -5.27 1.78 -13.90
C PRO A 99 -6.45 1.22 -13.09
N ARG A 100 -6.20 0.83 -11.83
CA ARG A 100 -7.16 0.22 -10.91
C ARG A 100 -7.18 0.93 -9.55
N THR A 101 -8.25 0.74 -8.79
CA THR A 101 -8.36 1.13 -7.37
C THR A 101 -8.05 -0.08 -6.49
N PRO A 102 -7.45 0.12 -5.29
CA PRO A 102 -6.95 1.38 -4.74
C PRO A 102 -5.64 1.86 -5.42
N ALA A 103 -5.29 3.13 -5.23
CA ALA A 103 -3.96 3.62 -5.63
C ALA A 103 -2.87 2.93 -4.80
N ARG A 104 -1.71 2.65 -5.42
CA ARG A 104 -0.56 2.01 -4.75
C ARG A 104 0.01 2.92 -3.67
N HIS A 105 0.25 4.18 -4.02
CA HIS A 105 0.75 5.20 -3.10
C HIS A 105 -0.12 6.45 -3.19
N THR A 106 -0.34 7.10 -2.05
CA THR A 106 -0.94 8.43 -1.97
C THR A 106 0.08 9.36 -1.35
N LEU A 107 0.67 10.21 -2.20
CA LEU A 107 1.74 11.14 -1.84
C LEU A 107 1.09 12.46 -1.41
N ALA A 108 1.20 12.80 -0.13
CA ALA A 108 0.59 13.99 0.46
C ALA A 108 1.65 14.83 1.16
N SER A 109 1.97 16.00 0.60
CA SER A 109 2.95 16.95 1.19
C SER A 109 2.78 18.37 0.66
N HIS A 110 2.16 18.54 -0.52
CA HIS A 110 1.82 19.87 -1.04
C HIS A 110 0.78 20.56 -0.16
N ARG A 111 0.79 21.89 -0.17
CA ARG A 111 -0.13 22.73 0.63
C ARG A 111 -1.29 23.29 -0.19
N SER A 112 -1.26 23.08 -1.50
CA SER A 112 -2.21 23.62 -2.47
C SER A 112 -2.38 22.63 -3.62
N PRO A 113 -3.35 22.86 -4.52
CA PRO A 113 -3.65 21.94 -5.61
C PRO A 113 -2.42 21.55 -6.42
N ILE A 114 -2.39 20.29 -6.87
CA ILE A 114 -1.38 19.81 -7.81
C ILE A 114 -1.75 20.34 -9.19
N SER A 115 -0.80 20.98 -9.88
CA SER A 115 -1.00 21.50 -11.24
C SER A 115 -0.54 20.51 -12.30
N ARG A 116 0.60 19.86 -12.08
CA ARG A 116 1.20 18.91 -13.03
C ARG A 116 2.02 17.83 -12.34
N VAL A 117 2.08 16.65 -12.95
CA VAL A 117 3.00 15.56 -12.58
C VAL A 117 3.78 15.10 -13.82
N THR A 118 5.04 14.71 -13.65
CA THR A 118 5.86 14.13 -14.73
C THR A 118 6.83 13.06 -14.18
N PHE A 119 7.12 12.06 -15.00
CA PHE A 119 8.07 10.99 -14.66
C PHE A 119 9.45 11.31 -15.21
N HIS A 120 10.48 10.92 -14.46
CA HIS A 120 11.82 10.86 -15.00
C HIS A 120 11.90 9.75 -16.06
N PRO A 121 12.58 9.97 -17.21
CA PRO A 121 12.64 9.00 -18.30
C PRO A 121 13.42 7.70 -18.01
N LEU A 122 14.14 7.62 -16.89
CA LEU A 122 15.15 6.58 -16.63
C LEU A 122 15.08 6.06 -15.19
N PHE A 123 15.03 6.96 -14.20
CA PHE A 123 15.02 6.60 -12.78
C PHE A 123 13.60 6.50 -12.20
N SER A 124 13.48 5.90 -11.01
CA SER A 124 12.22 5.73 -10.26
C SER A 124 11.69 7.05 -9.65
N VAL A 125 11.90 8.17 -10.33
CA VAL A 125 11.59 9.51 -9.81
C VAL A 125 10.34 10.07 -10.48
N VAL A 126 9.45 10.65 -9.68
CA VAL A 126 8.32 11.45 -10.15
C VAL A 126 8.38 12.84 -9.53
N VAL A 127 8.08 13.86 -10.33
CA VAL A 127 8.02 15.25 -9.89
C VAL A 127 6.59 15.76 -9.96
N SER A 128 6.14 16.40 -8.88
CA SER A 128 4.86 17.09 -8.81
C SER A 128 5.06 18.59 -8.66
N ALA A 129 4.33 19.35 -9.47
CA ALA A 129 4.22 20.80 -9.41
C ALA A 129 2.90 21.21 -8.75
N SER A 130 2.91 22.32 -8.01
CA SER A 130 1.74 22.78 -7.28
C SER A 130 1.57 24.29 -7.33
N GLU A 131 0.34 24.73 -7.07
CA GLU A 131 -0.01 26.12 -6.83
C GLU A 131 0.66 26.71 -5.58
N ASP A 132 1.23 25.87 -4.70
CA ASP A 132 2.00 26.31 -3.52
C ASP A 132 3.39 26.89 -3.87
N SER A 133 3.68 27.10 -5.16
CA SER A 133 4.95 27.62 -5.70
C SER A 133 6.15 26.68 -5.53
N THR A 134 5.91 25.41 -5.19
CA THR A 134 6.97 24.41 -5.01
C THR A 134 6.86 23.25 -5.99
N LEU A 135 8.01 22.61 -6.22
CA LEU A 135 8.10 21.30 -6.86
C LEU A 135 8.47 20.28 -5.78
N LYS A 136 7.87 19.10 -5.81
CA LYS A 136 8.26 17.99 -4.94
C LYS A 136 8.71 16.80 -5.77
N VAL A 137 9.77 16.17 -5.31
CA VAL A 137 10.40 15.02 -5.93
C VAL A 137 10.15 13.82 -5.03
N TRP A 138 9.74 12.72 -5.64
CA TRP A 138 9.32 11.50 -4.95
C TRP A 138 9.92 10.28 -5.64
N ASP A 139 10.21 9.27 -4.85
CA ASP A 139 10.39 7.92 -5.38
C ASP A 139 8.99 7.30 -5.57
N TRP A 140 8.62 7.03 -6.82
CA TRP A 140 7.30 6.49 -7.10
C TRP A 140 7.19 4.99 -6.78
N GLU A 141 8.31 4.27 -6.64
CA GLU A 141 8.34 2.85 -6.33
C GLU A 141 8.10 2.60 -4.84
N THR A 142 8.83 3.32 -3.97
CA THR A 142 8.69 3.22 -2.51
C THR A 142 7.55 4.09 -1.98
N GLY A 143 7.24 5.19 -2.68
CA GLY A 143 6.32 6.22 -2.21
C GLY A 143 6.97 7.24 -1.29
N ASP A 144 8.31 7.21 -1.17
CA ASP A 144 9.03 8.09 -0.27
C ASP A 144 9.16 9.51 -0.84
N PHE A 145 9.07 10.47 0.07
CA PHE A 145 9.34 11.87 -0.22
C PHE A 145 10.86 12.11 -0.20
N GLU A 146 11.43 12.53 -1.33
CA GLU A 146 12.86 12.83 -1.39
C GLU A 146 13.15 14.27 -0.98
N ARG A 147 12.52 15.23 -1.66
CA ARG A 147 12.87 16.65 -1.51
C ARG A 147 11.81 17.61 -2.02
N THR A 148 11.89 18.85 -1.53
CA THR A 148 11.14 20.01 -2.07
C THR A 148 12.12 20.96 -2.75
N VAL A 149 11.88 21.22 -4.04
CA VAL A 149 12.63 22.20 -4.84
C VAL A 149 11.85 23.51 -4.83
N LYS A 150 12.53 24.58 -4.41
CA LYS A 150 11.96 25.93 -4.27
C LYS A 150 12.70 26.92 -5.13
N GLY A 151 11.96 27.84 -5.73
CA GLY A 151 12.56 29.02 -6.38
C GLY A 151 11.61 29.81 -7.28
N HIS A 152 10.45 29.27 -7.64
CA HIS A 152 9.35 30.08 -8.16
C HIS A 152 8.67 30.88 -7.04
N THR A 153 8.12 32.04 -7.38
CA THR A 153 7.48 32.95 -6.40
C THR A 153 5.96 32.90 -6.46
N LYS A 154 5.39 32.23 -7.46
CA LYS A 154 3.96 31.99 -7.64
C LYS A 154 3.72 30.55 -8.08
N ALA A 155 2.44 30.19 -8.24
CA ALA A 155 1.97 28.89 -8.69
C ALA A 155 2.77 28.35 -9.89
N VAL A 156 3.33 27.15 -9.73
CA VAL A 156 4.00 26.42 -10.81
C VAL A 156 2.92 25.73 -11.63
N GLN A 157 2.88 25.97 -12.93
CA GLN A 157 1.79 25.51 -13.81
C GLN A 157 2.12 24.21 -14.53
N ASP A 158 3.37 24.03 -14.96
CA ASP A 158 3.81 22.85 -15.70
C ASP A 158 5.26 22.49 -15.38
N VAL A 159 5.59 21.22 -15.66
CA VAL A 159 6.89 20.63 -15.44
C VAL A 159 7.17 19.52 -16.45
N ASP A 160 8.41 19.44 -16.92
CA ASP A 160 8.85 18.41 -17.87
C ASP A 160 10.35 18.08 -17.76
N PHE A 161 10.73 16.87 -18.14
CA PHE A 161 12.13 16.43 -18.21
C PHE A 161 12.64 16.46 -19.65
N ASP A 162 13.95 16.63 -19.82
CA ASP A 162 14.66 16.33 -21.06
C ASP A 162 14.66 14.82 -21.33
N SER A 163 15.01 14.40 -22.55
CA SER A 163 15.01 12.99 -22.94
C SER A 163 15.93 12.11 -22.08
N LYS A 164 16.98 12.71 -21.50
CA LYS A 164 17.97 12.05 -20.64
C LYS A 164 17.63 12.15 -19.15
N GLY A 165 16.75 13.07 -18.75
CA GLY A 165 16.42 13.37 -17.36
C GLY A 165 17.49 14.15 -16.58
N ASN A 166 18.47 14.75 -17.25
CA ASN A 166 19.49 15.59 -16.61
C ASN A 166 18.97 16.99 -16.25
N LEU A 167 17.98 17.47 -17.00
CA LEU A 167 17.40 18.80 -16.84
C LEU A 167 15.90 18.69 -16.66
N LEU A 168 15.39 19.44 -15.69
CA LEU A 168 13.96 19.67 -15.51
C LEU A 168 13.63 21.10 -15.89
N VAL A 169 12.60 21.30 -16.70
CA VAL A 169 11.99 22.61 -16.95
C VAL A 169 10.72 22.77 -16.12
N SER A 170 10.54 23.95 -15.52
CA SER A 170 9.29 24.34 -14.88
C SER A 170 8.86 25.73 -15.31
N CYS A 171 7.55 25.97 -15.39
CA CYS A 171 7.01 27.29 -15.68
C CYS A 171 5.98 27.73 -14.64
N SER A 172 5.83 29.04 -14.47
CA SER A 172 5.05 29.60 -13.37
C SER A 172 4.25 30.83 -13.77
N SER A 173 3.26 31.14 -12.93
CA SER A 173 2.53 32.41 -12.96
C SER A 173 3.38 33.62 -12.57
N ASP A 174 4.64 33.43 -12.17
CA ASP A 174 5.62 34.49 -11.93
C ASP A 174 6.32 35.01 -13.20
N LEU A 175 5.87 34.60 -14.39
CA LEU A 175 6.39 35.00 -15.71
C LEU A 175 7.75 34.39 -16.06
N THR A 176 8.26 33.47 -15.25
CA THR A 176 9.57 32.84 -15.47
C THR A 176 9.46 31.37 -15.85
N ILE A 177 10.42 30.92 -16.65
CA ILE A 177 10.70 29.50 -16.89
C ILE A 177 12.03 29.20 -16.21
N LYS A 178 12.11 28.12 -15.44
CA LYS A 178 13.31 27.73 -14.72
C LYS A 178 13.81 26.38 -15.18
N LEU A 179 15.12 26.28 -15.33
CA LEU A 179 15.83 25.03 -15.59
C LEU A 179 16.55 24.56 -14.34
N TRP A 180 16.36 23.30 -13.99
CA TRP A 180 16.91 22.67 -12.80
C TRP A 180 17.80 21.51 -13.21
N ASP A 181 18.99 21.43 -12.62
CA ASP A 181 19.94 20.33 -12.83
C ASP A 181 19.64 19.20 -11.84
N THR A 182 19.20 18.05 -12.36
CA THR A 182 18.80 16.90 -11.54
C THR A 182 20.00 16.22 -10.87
N ASN A 183 21.19 16.31 -11.48
CA ASN A 183 22.43 15.71 -10.98
C ASN A 183 23.14 16.63 -9.97
N ASN A 184 22.99 17.94 -10.10
CA ASN A 184 23.59 18.93 -9.20
C ASN A 184 22.59 19.44 -8.16
N ASP A 185 21.99 18.50 -7.42
CA ASP A 185 21.14 18.79 -6.26
C ASP A 185 19.93 19.70 -6.58
N TRP A 186 19.38 19.60 -7.79
CA TRP A 186 18.21 20.38 -8.24
C TRP A 186 18.45 21.89 -8.17
N LYS A 187 19.69 22.33 -8.42
CA LYS A 187 20.00 23.76 -8.50
C LYS A 187 19.41 24.38 -9.76
N ASN A 188 18.96 25.62 -9.64
CA ASN A 188 18.53 26.39 -10.79
C ASN A 188 19.75 26.75 -11.65
N VAL A 189 19.82 26.19 -12.86
CA VAL A 189 20.86 26.49 -13.85
C VAL A 189 20.56 27.82 -14.52
N ARG A 190 19.29 28.03 -14.87
CA ARG A 190 18.86 29.20 -15.65
C ARG A 190 17.44 29.62 -15.31
N THR A 191 17.18 30.91 -15.42
CA THR A 191 15.84 31.51 -15.37
C THR A 191 15.62 32.30 -16.66
N LEU A 192 14.65 31.88 -17.46
CA LEU A 192 14.26 32.52 -18.72
C LEU A 192 13.17 33.55 -18.46
N HIS A 193 13.36 34.75 -18.99
CA HIS A 193 12.42 35.87 -18.91
C HIS A 193 12.03 36.29 -20.32
N GLY A 194 10.76 36.65 -20.53
CA GLY A 194 10.34 37.25 -21.78
C GLY A 194 8.84 37.12 -22.11
N HIS A 195 8.11 36.24 -21.43
CA HIS A 195 6.65 36.25 -21.49
C HIS A 195 6.06 37.41 -20.67
N ASP A 196 4.97 37.99 -21.16
CA ASP A 196 4.34 39.18 -20.55
C ASP A 196 3.19 38.81 -19.59
N HIS A 197 2.86 37.53 -19.49
CA HIS A 197 1.84 37.02 -18.58
C HIS A 197 2.17 35.58 -18.13
N SER A 198 1.42 35.08 -17.14
CA SER A 198 1.46 33.71 -16.62
C SER A 198 1.64 32.67 -17.73
N ILE A 199 2.69 31.86 -17.56
CA ILE A 199 3.07 30.79 -18.47
C ILE A 199 2.29 29.55 -18.08
N SER A 200 1.61 28.94 -19.05
CA SER A 200 0.74 27.79 -18.82
C SER A 200 1.49 26.47 -18.97
N THR A 201 2.49 26.41 -19.85
CA THR A 201 3.24 25.18 -20.12
C THR A 201 4.65 25.48 -20.62
N ALA A 202 5.58 24.56 -20.35
CA ALA A 202 6.93 24.55 -20.89
C ALA A 202 7.39 23.11 -21.09
N ARG A 203 7.88 22.79 -22.28
CA ARG A 203 8.19 21.42 -22.74
C ARG A 203 9.46 21.38 -23.56
N PHE A 204 10.26 20.33 -23.40
CA PHE A 204 11.42 20.12 -24.25
C PHE A 204 11.00 19.63 -25.64
N LEU A 205 11.72 20.09 -26.66
CA LEU A 205 11.67 19.45 -27.97
C LEU A 205 12.45 18.12 -27.94
N PRO A 206 12.12 17.14 -28.81
CA PRO A 206 12.74 15.80 -28.75
C PRO A 206 14.28 15.74 -28.88
N ASN A 207 14.93 16.81 -29.34
CA ASN A 207 16.38 16.94 -29.41
C ASN A 207 17.01 17.61 -28.17
N ASP A 208 16.20 18.03 -27.19
CA ASP A 208 16.57 18.73 -25.95
C ASP A 208 17.28 20.08 -26.13
N ASP A 209 17.61 20.51 -27.35
CA ASP A 209 18.28 21.80 -27.60
C ASP A 209 17.37 23.01 -27.38
N PHE A 210 16.05 22.79 -27.49
CA PHE A 210 15.05 23.85 -27.44
C PHE A 210 13.90 23.50 -26.49
N ILE A 211 13.30 24.55 -25.91
CA ILE A 211 12.09 24.49 -25.09
C ILE A 211 11.00 25.27 -25.79
N VAL A 212 9.78 24.76 -25.77
CA VAL A 212 8.59 25.48 -26.20
C VAL A 212 7.75 25.83 -24.99
N SER A 213 7.26 27.07 -24.93
CA SER A 213 6.36 27.52 -23.88
C SER A 213 5.12 28.21 -24.44
N ALA A 214 4.03 28.15 -23.69
CA ALA A 214 2.81 28.87 -24.02
C ALA A 214 2.35 29.72 -22.84
N SER A 215 1.66 30.83 -23.13
CA SER A 215 1.34 31.84 -22.13
C SER A 215 -0.03 32.47 -22.34
N ARG A 216 -0.52 33.11 -21.29
CA ARG A 216 -1.69 33.98 -21.30
C ARG A 216 -1.49 35.25 -22.13
N ASP A 217 -0.27 35.58 -22.49
CA ASP A 217 0.02 36.67 -23.45
C ASP A 217 -0.37 36.34 -24.90
N ARG A 218 -0.96 35.16 -25.14
CA ARG A 218 -1.42 34.63 -26.45
C ARG A 218 -0.29 34.16 -27.37
N THR A 219 0.93 34.13 -26.86
CA THR A 219 2.11 33.71 -27.63
C THR A 219 2.59 32.32 -27.24
N ILE A 220 3.19 31.65 -28.23
CA ILE A 220 4.01 30.46 -28.04
C ILE A 220 5.45 30.88 -28.32
N ARG A 221 6.38 30.59 -27.41
CA ARG A 221 7.79 30.96 -27.56
C ARG A 221 8.69 29.75 -27.59
N ILE A 222 9.76 29.85 -28.37
CA ILE A 222 10.80 28.83 -28.50
C ILE A 222 12.09 29.40 -27.93
N TRP A 223 12.72 28.64 -27.03
CA TRP A 223 13.89 29.05 -26.27
C TRP A 223 15.02 28.08 -26.54
N GLU A 224 16.21 28.59 -26.80
CA GLU A 224 17.41 27.76 -26.86
C GLU A 224 17.89 27.44 -25.43
N VAL A 225 18.14 26.15 -25.13
CA VAL A 225 18.48 25.69 -23.78
C VAL A 225 19.86 26.19 -23.35
N ALA A 226 20.85 26.17 -24.26
CA ALA A 226 22.21 26.56 -23.97
C ALA A 226 22.35 28.06 -23.64
N SER A 227 21.72 28.92 -24.43
CA SER A 227 21.81 30.38 -24.30
C SER A 227 20.69 31.00 -23.46
N GLY A 228 19.55 30.33 -23.35
CA GLY A 228 18.33 30.86 -22.73
C GLY A 228 17.64 31.97 -23.52
N PHE A 229 18.08 32.26 -24.75
CA PHE A 229 17.42 33.28 -25.56
C PHE A 229 16.16 32.74 -26.22
N CYS A 230 15.16 33.60 -26.30
CA CYS A 230 13.96 33.36 -27.11
C CYS A 230 14.34 33.49 -28.58
N THR A 231 14.33 32.38 -29.32
CA THR A 231 14.69 32.35 -30.74
C THR A 231 13.51 32.72 -31.64
N ARG A 232 12.29 32.34 -31.23
CA ARG A 232 11.09 32.57 -32.04
C ARG A 232 9.86 32.79 -31.17
N THR A 233 9.00 33.69 -31.61
CA THR A 233 7.68 33.94 -31.03
C THR A 233 6.64 33.67 -32.11
N ILE A 234 5.75 32.72 -31.83
CA ILE A 234 4.62 32.33 -32.69
C ILE A 234 3.36 32.95 -32.09
N SER A 235 2.60 33.66 -32.91
CA SER A 235 1.33 34.28 -32.53
C SER A 235 0.24 33.87 -33.53
N GLY A 236 -0.97 33.67 -33.02
CA GLY A 236 -2.13 33.37 -33.87
C GLY A 236 -3.37 32.93 -33.11
N HIS A 237 -3.23 32.46 -31.87
CA HIS A 237 -4.37 32.33 -30.96
C HIS A 237 -4.92 33.70 -30.55
N ASN A 238 -6.24 33.77 -30.36
CA ASN A 238 -6.91 35.03 -30.03
C ASN A 238 -6.97 35.30 -28.52
N ASP A 239 -6.77 34.26 -27.71
CA ASP A 239 -6.82 34.30 -26.25
C ASP A 239 -5.76 33.37 -25.63
N TRP A 240 -5.80 33.20 -24.30
CA TRP A 240 -4.83 32.45 -23.51
C TRP A 240 -4.61 31.03 -24.05
N VAL A 241 -3.37 30.76 -24.47
CA VAL A 241 -2.91 29.42 -24.84
C VAL A 241 -2.73 28.58 -23.57
N ARG A 242 -3.54 27.53 -23.39
CA ARG A 242 -3.56 26.65 -22.21
C ARG A 242 -2.48 25.57 -22.25
N SER A 243 -2.17 25.04 -23.43
CA SER A 243 -1.16 23.99 -23.58
C SER A 243 -0.52 24.05 -24.96
N VAL A 244 0.71 23.55 -25.04
CA VAL A 244 1.51 23.33 -26.24
C VAL A 244 2.31 22.05 -26.04
N LEU A 245 2.27 21.15 -27.01
CA LEU A 245 3.04 19.91 -27.00
C LEU A 245 3.72 19.70 -28.35
N PRO A 246 5.00 19.31 -28.38
CA PRO A 246 5.66 18.93 -29.61
C PRO A 246 5.26 17.53 -30.08
N SER A 247 5.35 17.31 -31.38
CA SER A 247 5.32 15.96 -31.96
C SER A 247 6.61 15.21 -31.65
N SER A 248 6.58 13.88 -31.66
CA SER A 248 7.76 13.06 -31.31
C SER A 248 8.95 13.20 -32.27
N ASP A 249 8.73 13.75 -33.47
CA ASP A 249 9.77 14.07 -34.46
C ASP A 249 10.27 15.53 -34.36
N GLY A 250 9.66 16.35 -33.50
CA GLY A 250 9.98 17.76 -33.31
C GLY A 250 9.61 18.67 -34.49
N GLN A 251 8.89 18.19 -35.49
CA GLN A 251 8.56 19.00 -36.69
C GLN A 251 7.25 19.78 -36.54
N GLN A 252 6.34 19.34 -35.66
CA GLN A 252 5.02 19.93 -35.47
C GLN A 252 4.78 20.26 -34.00
N LEU A 253 3.95 21.26 -33.75
CA LEU A 253 3.43 21.57 -32.41
C LEU A 253 1.92 21.50 -32.44
N ILE A 254 1.30 21.02 -31.36
CA ILE A 254 -0.13 21.19 -31.12
C ILE A 254 -0.31 22.16 -29.96
N SER A 255 -1.19 23.15 -30.10
CA SER A 255 -1.59 24.04 -29.02
C SER A 255 -3.09 24.07 -28.83
N CYS A 256 -3.52 24.43 -27.62
CA CYS A 256 -4.93 24.64 -27.31
C CYS A 256 -5.14 25.92 -26.51
N SER A 257 -6.31 26.54 -26.66
CA SER A 257 -6.57 27.88 -26.14
C SER A 257 -7.97 28.06 -25.57
N VAL A 258 -8.13 29.13 -24.81
CA VAL A 258 -9.41 29.68 -24.34
C VAL A 258 -10.30 30.12 -25.50
N ASP A 259 -9.71 30.43 -26.66
CA ASP A 259 -10.44 30.77 -27.90
C ASP A 259 -11.21 29.60 -28.55
N GLN A 260 -11.29 28.46 -27.87
CA GLN A 260 -12.01 27.24 -28.28
C GLN A 260 -11.42 26.55 -29.52
N THR A 261 -10.21 26.92 -29.93
CA THR A 261 -9.48 26.30 -31.03
C THR A 261 -8.25 25.54 -30.52
N ALA A 262 -7.97 24.42 -31.17
CA ALA A 262 -6.65 23.80 -31.12
C ALA A 262 -5.98 23.95 -32.48
N ARG A 263 -4.67 24.18 -32.50
CA ARG A 263 -3.92 24.46 -33.73
C ARG A 263 -2.71 23.55 -33.86
N ILE A 264 -2.48 23.10 -35.09
CA ILE A 264 -1.27 22.39 -35.48
C ILE A 264 -0.34 23.38 -36.17
N TRP A 265 0.88 23.50 -35.69
CA TRP A 265 1.89 24.41 -36.22
C TRP A 265 3.02 23.63 -36.85
N ASN A 266 3.60 24.16 -37.92
CA ASN A 266 4.88 23.67 -38.43
C ASN A 266 6.01 24.40 -37.71
N LEU A 267 6.90 23.67 -37.04
CA LEU A 267 7.99 24.29 -36.28
C LEU A 267 8.97 25.04 -37.19
N GLY A 268 9.27 24.50 -38.38
CA GLY A 268 10.24 25.08 -39.31
C GLY A 268 9.82 26.45 -39.84
N LYS A 269 8.55 26.59 -40.24
CA LYS A 269 8.00 27.82 -40.84
C LYS A 269 7.27 28.73 -39.84
N GLY A 270 6.75 28.19 -38.74
CA GLY A 270 5.94 28.92 -37.76
C GLY A 270 4.51 29.22 -38.23
N ASP A 271 4.06 28.63 -39.33
CA ASP A 271 2.70 28.77 -39.86
C ASP A 271 1.73 27.74 -39.24
N THR A 272 0.44 28.11 -39.20
CA THR A 272 -0.64 27.20 -38.80
C THR A 272 -0.93 26.26 -39.96
N LYS A 273 -0.68 24.96 -39.76
CA LYS A 273 -0.96 23.89 -40.72
C LYS A 273 -2.44 23.51 -40.75
N ALA A 274 -3.05 23.36 -39.57
CA ALA A 274 -4.46 23.01 -39.44
C ALA A 274 -5.06 23.66 -38.19
N GLU A 275 -6.33 24.05 -38.29
CA GLU A 275 -7.12 24.59 -37.18
C GLU A 275 -8.26 23.62 -36.84
N LEU A 276 -8.26 23.12 -35.61
CA LEU A 276 -9.22 22.14 -35.09
C LEU A 276 -10.36 22.89 -34.41
N ARG A 277 -11.45 23.11 -35.15
CA ARG A 277 -12.67 23.80 -34.66
C ARG A 277 -13.80 22.82 -34.43
N GLY A 278 -14.49 22.94 -33.30
CA GLY A 278 -15.69 22.15 -33.01
C GLY A 278 -15.95 21.88 -31.53
N HIS A 279 -15.09 22.33 -30.62
CA HIS A 279 -15.41 22.41 -29.20
C HIS A 279 -16.28 23.64 -28.92
N GLU A 280 -17.15 23.56 -27.91
CA GLU A 280 -18.08 24.64 -27.53
C GLU A 280 -17.58 25.47 -26.34
N HIS A 281 -16.44 25.07 -25.78
CA HIS A 281 -15.81 25.72 -24.64
C HIS A 281 -14.28 25.58 -24.71
N VAL A 282 -13.58 26.31 -23.82
CA VAL A 282 -12.13 26.26 -23.57
C VAL A 282 -11.55 24.85 -23.66
N ILE A 283 -10.50 24.71 -24.47
CA ILE A 283 -9.76 23.45 -24.61
C ILE A 283 -8.61 23.46 -23.60
N GLU A 284 -8.58 22.44 -22.75
CA GLU A 284 -7.65 22.31 -21.62
C GLU A 284 -6.44 21.45 -21.95
N ALA A 285 -6.63 20.40 -22.74
CA ALA A 285 -5.59 19.47 -23.12
C ALA A 285 -5.65 19.18 -24.61
N ALA A 286 -4.50 19.13 -25.26
CA ALA A 286 -4.36 18.68 -26.64
C ALA A 286 -3.09 17.85 -26.76
N VAL A 287 -3.17 16.67 -27.36
CA VAL A 287 -2.06 15.71 -27.43
C VAL A 287 -2.04 14.98 -28.77
N PHE A 288 -0.85 14.78 -29.33
CA PHE A 288 -0.68 13.96 -30.53
C PHE A 288 -0.88 12.48 -30.21
N ALA A 289 -1.54 11.76 -31.10
CA ALA A 289 -1.65 10.32 -31.00
C ALA A 289 -0.31 9.66 -31.36
N PRO A 290 0.17 8.68 -30.57
CA PRO A 290 1.35 7.90 -30.94
C PRO A 290 1.05 7.03 -32.15
N VAL A 291 2.08 6.70 -32.94
CA VAL A 291 1.93 5.86 -34.15
C VAL A 291 1.26 4.51 -33.84
N ALA A 292 1.47 3.97 -32.64
CA ALA A 292 0.81 2.74 -32.17
C ALA A 292 -0.73 2.85 -32.13
N ALA A 293 -1.29 4.06 -31.97
CA ALA A 293 -2.73 4.28 -31.90
C ALA A 293 -3.40 4.43 -33.27
N TYR A 294 -2.63 4.59 -34.35
CA TYR A 294 -3.18 4.88 -35.68
C TYR A 294 -4.09 3.77 -36.23
N PRO A 295 -3.80 2.47 -36.04
CA PRO A 295 -4.71 1.41 -36.48
C PRO A 295 -6.08 1.53 -35.80
N ALA A 296 -6.11 1.72 -34.48
CA ALA A 296 -7.35 1.85 -33.72
C ALA A 296 -8.15 3.10 -34.12
N ILE A 297 -7.48 4.24 -34.33
CA ILE A 297 -8.15 5.48 -34.78
C ILE A 297 -8.69 5.35 -36.20
N ARG A 298 -7.99 4.67 -37.11
CA ARG A 298 -8.49 4.41 -38.47
C ARG A 298 -9.72 3.51 -38.44
N GLU A 299 -9.71 2.48 -37.60
CA GLU A 299 -10.88 1.62 -37.37
C GLU A 299 -12.07 2.42 -36.83
N LEU A 300 -11.85 3.27 -35.83
CA LEU A 300 -12.86 4.17 -35.26
C LEU A 300 -13.51 5.10 -36.28
N ALA A 301 -12.70 5.61 -37.21
CA ALA A 301 -13.12 6.52 -38.27
C ALA A 301 -13.67 5.80 -39.51
N GLY A 302 -13.65 4.46 -39.56
CA GLY A 302 -14.04 3.69 -40.74
C GLY A 302 -13.14 3.93 -41.96
N MET A 303 -11.88 4.34 -41.75
CA MET A 303 -10.92 4.62 -42.82
C MET A 303 -10.28 3.33 -43.33
N THR A 304 -10.04 3.23 -44.64
CA THR A 304 -9.32 2.09 -45.22
C THR A 304 -7.84 2.12 -44.80
N VAL A 305 -7.31 0.97 -44.38
CA VAL A 305 -5.91 0.85 -43.99
C VAL A 305 -5.03 0.92 -45.24
N PRO A 306 -4.11 1.90 -45.36
CA PRO A 306 -3.16 1.91 -46.47
C PRO A 306 -2.30 0.64 -46.42
N SER A 307 -2.09 -0.01 -47.57
CA SER A 307 -1.22 -1.19 -47.66
C SER A 307 0.14 -0.94 -46.98
N GLY A 308 0.59 -1.89 -46.13
CA GLY A 308 1.57 -1.70 -45.05
C GLY A 308 3.00 -1.29 -45.41
N ARG A 309 3.26 -0.75 -46.60
CA ARG A 309 4.57 -0.26 -47.06
C ARG A 309 4.64 1.24 -47.37
N SER A 310 3.55 2.01 -47.29
CA SER A 310 3.64 3.47 -47.56
C SER A 310 4.29 4.24 -46.40
N ALA A 311 5.23 5.12 -46.71
CA ALA A 311 5.89 6.00 -45.74
C ALA A 311 4.88 6.93 -45.03
N GLU A 312 3.81 7.29 -45.73
CA GLU A 312 2.70 8.11 -45.24
C GLU A 312 1.93 7.44 -44.09
N ALA A 313 1.82 6.11 -44.07
CA ALA A 313 1.07 5.40 -43.03
C ALA A 313 1.73 5.47 -41.64
N LYS A 314 3.03 5.79 -41.57
CA LYS A 314 3.85 5.92 -40.35
C LYS A 314 4.27 7.37 -40.04
N ALA A 315 3.82 8.35 -40.84
CA ALA A 315 4.16 9.75 -40.62
C ALA A 315 3.68 10.21 -39.23
N VAL A 316 4.53 10.90 -38.48
CA VAL A 316 4.20 11.37 -37.12
C VAL A 316 3.26 12.57 -37.20
N GLY A 317 2.35 12.67 -36.22
CA GLY A 317 1.44 13.81 -36.10
C GLY A 317 0.26 13.78 -37.06
N LEU A 318 -0.21 12.60 -37.47
CA LEU A 318 -1.42 12.46 -38.31
C LEU A 318 -2.72 12.62 -37.54
N PHE A 319 -2.75 12.19 -36.28
CA PHE A 319 -3.96 12.26 -35.44
C PHE A 319 -3.66 12.96 -34.12
N ALA A 320 -4.66 13.63 -33.58
CA ALA A 320 -4.60 14.31 -32.29
C ALA A 320 -5.88 14.10 -31.48
N ALA A 321 -5.78 14.26 -30.17
CA ALA A 321 -6.91 14.26 -29.26
C ALA A 321 -6.96 15.56 -28.45
N THR A 322 -8.15 16.11 -28.27
CA THR A 322 -8.38 17.32 -27.47
C THR A 322 -9.44 17.07 -26.40
N GLY A 323 -9.24 17.65 -25.22
CA GLY A 323 -10.16 17.59 -24.08
C GLY A 323 -10.57 19.00 -23.68
N SER A 324 -11.87 19.21 -23.49
CA SER A 324 -12.44 20.53 -23.28
C SER A 324 -13.30 20.61 -22.01
N ARG A 325 -13.55 21.85 -21.59
CA ARG A 325 -14.56 22.20 -20.58
C ARG A 325 -15.99 21.98 -21.06
N ASP A 326 -16.21 21.71 -22.34
CA ASP A 326 -17.50 21.25 -22.87
C ASP A 326 -17.82 19.78 -22.50
N LYS A 327 -16.95 19.15 -21.70
CA LYS A 327 -17.08 17.77 -21.18
C LYS A 327 -16.87 16.69 -22.24
N THR A 328 -16.46 17.06 -23.45
CA THR A 328 -16.20 16.13 -24.56
C THR A 328 -14.72 16.01 -24.88
N ILE A 329 -14.35 14.82 -25.37
CA ILE A 329 -13.03 14.57 -25.97
C ILE A 329 -13.26 14.45 -27.47
N LYS A 330 -12.42 15.10 -28.28
CA LYS A 330 -12.50 14.98 -29.74
C LYS A 330 -11.22 14.38 -30.30
N ILE A 331 -11.36 13.44 -31.23
CA ILE A 331 -10.28 12.83 -32.00
C ILE A 331 -10.29 13.45 -33.39
N TRP A 332 -9.12 13.91 -33.84
CA TRP A 332 -8.97 14.70 -35.06
C TRP A 332 -7.99 14.05 -36.03
N ASP A 333 -8.25 14.27 -37.31
CA ASP A 333 -7.22 14.23 -38.33
C ASP A 333 -6.46 15.57 -38.32
N ALA A 334 -5.19 15.52 -37.95
CA ALA A 334 -4.32 16.68 -37.80
C ALA A 334 -3.85 17.25 -39.15
N VAL A 335 -4.09 16.54 -40.26
CA VAL A 335 -3.77 17.04 -41.62
C VAL A 335 -4.93 17.85 -42.18
N SER A 336 -6.14 17.28 -42.17
CA SER A 336 -7.34 17.95 -42.72
C SER A 336 -8.02 18.88 -41.73
N GLY A 337 -7.77 18.72 -40.43
CA GLY A 337 -8.48 19.42 -39.37
C GLY A 337 -9.87 18.87 -39.08
N GLN A 338 -10.26 17.74 -39.68
CA GLN A 338 -11.59 17.16 -39.48
C GLN A 338 -11.72 16.44 -38.14
N CYS A 339 -12.86 16.61 -37.49
CA CYS A 339 -13.23 15.86 -36.30
C CYS A 339 -13.70 14.45 -36.71
N LEU A 340 -12.93 13.42 -36.34
CA LEU A 340 -13.24 12.02 -36.66
C LEU A 340 -14.26 11.44 -35.70
N LYS A 341 -14.12 11.74 -34.40
CA LYS A 341 -15.01 11.23 -33.36
C LYS A 341 -15.08 12.16 -32.16
N THR A 342 -16.28 12.29 -31.59
CA THR A 342 -16.50 12.90 -30.27
C THR A 342 -16.81 11.81 -29.25
N LEU A 343 -16.02 11.73 -28.18
CA LEU A 343 -16.25 10.85 -27.03
C LEU A 343 -16.97 11.65 -25.95
N VAL A 344 -18.14 11.15 -25.53
CA VAL A 344 -19.01 11.78 -24.53
C VAL A 344 -19.12 10.83 -23.35
N GLY A 345 -19.01 11.37 -22.14
CA GLY A 345 -19.29 10.59 -20.93
C GLY A 345 -18.84 11.23 -19.62
N HIS A 346 -17.84 12.12 -19.62
CA HIS A 346 -17.47 12.87 -18.41
C HIS A 346 -18.57 13.87 -18.04
N ASP A 347 -18.75 14.10 -16.74
CA ASP A 347 -19.81 14.99 -16.23
C ASP A 347 -19.32 16.44 -16.04
N ASN A 348 -18.00 16.64 -16.13
CA ASN A 348 -17.34 17.92 -15.91
C ASN A 348 -16.07 18.07 -16.78
N TRP A 349 -15.37 19.19 -16.63
CA TRP A 349 -14.24 19.60 -17.45
C TRP A 349 -13.14 18.55 -17.55
N ILE A 350 -12.67 18.27 -18.77
CA ILE A 350 -11.55 17.36 -19.01
C ILE A 350 -10.25 18.15 -18.86
N ARG A 351 -9.35 17.68 -17.99
CA ARG A 351 -8.11 18.38 -17.62
C ARG A 351 -6.86 17.78 -18.26
N ALA A 352 -6.84 16.46 -18.46
CA ALA A 352 -5.67 15.78 -19.03
C ALA A 352 -6.07 14.58 -19.88
N LEU A 353 -5.27 14.31 -20.91
CA LEU A 353 -5.38 13.19 -21.83
C LEU A 353 -4.03 12.49 -21.95
N VAL A 354 -4.02 11.16 -21.89
CA VAL A 354 -2.80 10.36 -22.06
C VAL A 354 -3.10 9.12 -22.88
N PHE A 355 -2.36 8.92 -23.96
CA PHE A 355 -2.45 7.70 -24.76
C PHE A 355 -1.73 6.54 -24.08
N HIS A 356 -2.36 5.38 -24.11
CA HIS A 356 -1.74 4.15 -23.64
C HIS A 356 -0.59 3.74 -24.59
N PRO A 357 0.54 3.26 -24.06
CA PRO A 357 1.67 2.68 -24.80
C PRO A 357 1.35 1.76 -25.99
N THR A 358 0.33 0.91 -25.85
CA THR A 358 -0.08 -0.03 -26.90
C THR A 358 -0.89 0.61 -28.02
N GLY A 359 -1.34 1.85 -27.84
CA GLY A 359 -2.19 2.56 -28.80
C GLY A 359 -3.65 2.13 -28.82
N LYS A 360 -4.05 1.14 -28.00
CA LYS A 360 -5.45 0.68 -27.94
C LYS A 360 -6.35 1.59 -27.10
N PHE A 361 -5.79 2.29 -26.11
CA PHE A 361 -6.57 3.05 -25.14
C PHE A 361 -6.15 4.52 -25.08
N LEU A 362 -7.14 5.37 -24.80
CA LEU A 362 -6.94 6.74 -24.38
C LEU A 362 -7.44 6.88 -22.95
N LEU A 363 -6.65 7.49 -22.07
CA LEU A 363 -7.05 7.80 -20.71
C LEU A 363 -7.37 9.29 -20.61
N SER A 364 -8.41 9.64 -19.87
CA SER A 364 -8.79 11.01 -19.58
C SER A 364 -8.99 11.25 -18.09
N ALA A 365 -8.61 12.43 -17.60
CA ALA A 365 -8.82 12.88 -16.23
C ALA A 365 -9.73 14.13 -16.22
N SER A 366 -10.65 14.22 -15.26
CA SER A 366 -11.69 15.26 -15.23
C SER A 366 -11.95 15.84 -13.84
N ASP A 367 -12.53 17.03 -13.82
CA ASP A 367 -13.11 17.69 -12.65
C ASP A 367 -14.36 16.94 -12.12
N ASP A 368 -14.80 15.86 -12.76
CA ASP A 368 -15.81 14.94 -12.20
C ASP A 368 -15.20 13.94 -11.19
N LYS A 369 -13.92 14.12 -10.84
CA LYS A 369 -13.13 13.31 -9.89
C LYS A 369 -12.73 11.93 -10.43
N THR A 370 -13.05 11.65 -11.70
CA THR A 370 -12.80 10.34 -12.32
C THR A 370 -11.66 10.38 -13.32
N ILE A 371 -11.07 9.20 -13.52
CA ILE A 371 -10.28 8.87 -14.70
C ILE A 371 -11.08 7.86 -15.51
N ARG A 372 -11.15 8.06 -16.82
CA ARG A 372 -11.81 7.13 -17.74
C ARG A 372 -10.82 6.53 -18.70
N THR A 373 -11.03 5.26 -19.03
CA THR A 373 -10.29 4.54 -20.08
C THR A 373 -11.21 4.29 -21.26
N TRP A 374 -10.83 4.83 -22.40
CA TRP A 374 -11.57 4.74 -23.66
C TRP A 374 -10.89 3.75 -24.57
N ASP A 375 -11.68 2.84 -25.14
CA ASP A 375 -11.23 2.04 -26.26
C ASP A 375 -11.18 2.90 -27.51
N LEU A 376 -10.00 3.00 -28.13
CA LEU A 376 -9.80 3.82 -29.31
C LEU A 376 -10.37 3.20 -30.58
N ALA A 377 -10.61 1.89 -30.64
CA ALA A 377 -11.21 1.26 -31.82
C ALA A 377 -12.72 1.51 -31.87
N THR A 378 -13.41 1.39 -30.73
CA THR A 378 -14.87 1.52 -30.66
C THR A 378 -15.35 2.89 -30.20
N GLY A 379 -14.49 3.68 -29.55
CA GLY A 379 -14.84 4.95 -28.91
C GLY A 379 -15.68 4.79 -27.64
N ARG A 380 -15.78 3.57 -27.09
CA ARG A 380 -16.56 3.31 -25.86
C ARG A 380 -15.71 3.54 -24.62
N CYS A 381 -16.36 4.03 -23.56
CA CYS A 381 -15.76 4.08 -22.22
C CYS A 381 -15.76 2.67 -21.63
N LEU A 382 -14.58 2.03 -21.55
CA LEU A 382 -14.43 0.70 -20.97
C LEU A 382 -14.49 0.73 -19.46
N LYS A 383 -13.96 1.80 -18.87
CA LYS A 383 -13.77 1.88 -17.42
C LYS A 383 -13.86 3.31 -16.92
N THR A 384 -14.61 3.49 -15.84
CA THR A 384 -14.64 4.71 -15.05
C THR A 384 -14.06 4.40 -13.67
N LEU A 385 -13.14 5.23 -13.21
CA LEU A 385 -12.44 5.06 -11.95
C LEU A 385 -12.50 6.34 -11.13
N GLU A 386 -13.06 6.28 -9.92
CA GLU A 386 -12.98 7.38 -8.95
C GLU A 386 -11.53 7.51 -8.48
N ALA A 387 -10.86 8.56 -8.95
CA ALA A 387 -9.42 8.68 -8.78
C ALA A 387 -9.09 9.39 -7.46
N HIS A 388 -9.83 10.45 -7.13
CA HIS A 388 -9.57 11.37 -6.04
C HIS A 388 -10.86 11.78 -5.35
N SER A 389 -10.78 12.33 -4.14
CA SER A 389 -11.96 12.89 -3.44
C SER A 389 -12.40 14.23 -4.05
N HIS A 390 -11.50 14.86 -4.81
CA HIS A 390 -11.71 16.12 -5.54
C HIS A 390 -11.26 16.01 -7.01
N PHE A 391 -11.37 17.12 -7.73
CA PHE A 391 -11.06 17.26 -9.16
C PHE A 391 -9.66 16.77 -9.52
N VAL A 392 -9.56 15.98 -10.60
CA VAL A 392 -8.29 15.46 -11.11
C VAL A 392 -7.72 16.45 -12.11
N THR A 393 -6.64 17.13 -11.73
CA THR A 393 -6.06 18.24 -12.50
C THR A 393 -5.04 17.79 -13.53
N THR A 394 -4.39 16.64 -13.30
CA THR A 394 -3.28 16.18 -14.13
C THR A 394 -3.12 14.67 -14.11
N MET A 395 -2.53 14.14 -15.18
CA MET A 395 -2.21 12.73 -15.33
C MET A 395 -0.95 12.57 -16.17
N ALA A 396 -0.06 11.67 -15.77
CA ALA A 396 1.11 11.27 -16.55
C ALA A 396 1.24 9.75 -16.58
N TRP A 397 1.83 9.25 -17.67
CA TRP A 397 2.17 7.84 -17.84
C TRP A 397 3.68 7.68 -17.85
N GLY A 398 4.19 6.75 -17.05
CA GLY A 398 5.59 6.36 -17.02
C GLY A 398 5.76 4.93 -17.54
N ARG A 399 6.90 4.68 -18.21
CA ARG A 399 7.42 3.33 -18.46
C ARG A 399 8.74 3.22 -17.71
N ALA A 400 8.83 2.31 -16.74
CA ALA A 400 10.00 2.23 -15.87
C ALA A 400 10.65 0.85 -15.91
N PRO A 401 11.99 0.74 -15.79
CA PRO A 401 12.65 -0.55 -15.66
C PRO A 401 12.13 -1.30 -14.42
N ALA A 402 11.90 -2.61 -14.56
CA ALA A 402 11.46 -3.47 -13.47
C ALA A 402 12.53 -3.51 -12.37
N PRO A 403 12.12 -3.64 -11.09
CA PRO A 403 13.07 -3.77 -9.99
C PRO A 403 14.02 -4.94 -10.23
N GLY A 404 15.33 -4.65 -10.30
CA GLY A 404 16.39 -5.62 -10.59
C GLY A 404 17.05 -5.54 -11.97
N ALA A 405 16.65 -4.61 -12.85
CA ALA A 405 17.38 -4.36 -14.09
C ALA A 405 18.62 -3.50 -13.83
N SER A 406 19.79 -4.13 -13.71
CA SER A 406 21.09 -3.44 -13.66
C SER A 406 21.31 -2.57 -14.90
N GLN A 407 21.74 -1.32 -14.72
CA GLN A 407 22.24 -0.52 -15.84
C GLN A 407 23.55 -1.13 -16.39
N PRO A 408 23.75 -1.21 -17.71
CA PRO A 408 25.07 -1.50 -18.25
C PRO A 408 25.93 -0.24 -18.10
N ASN A 409 26.88 -0.27 -17.18
CA ASN A 409 27.95 0.72 -17.11
C ASN A 409 28.73 0.71 -18.43
N GLY A 410 28.95 1.90 -18.99
CA GLY A 410 29.67 2.08 -20.23
C GLY A 410 31.13 1.64 -20.15
N ALA A 411 31.51 0.75 -21.07
CA ALA A 411 32.85 0.71 -21.66
C ALA A 411 32.71 0.15 -23.08
N ALA A 412 33.00 1.00 -24.06
CA ALA A 412 33.09 0.58 -25.45
C ALA A 412 34.21 -0.46 -25.60
N THR A 413 33.89 -1.64 -26.12
CA THR A 413 34.87 -2.52 -26.76
C THR A 413 34.30 -3.00 -28.09
N ASN A 414 35.02 -2.67 -29.17
CA ASN A 414 34.77 -3.18 -30.50
C ASN A 414 34.94 -4.71 -30.49
N GLY A 415 33.88 -5.43 -30.84
CA GLY A 415 33.93 -6.88 -31.01
C GLY A 415 32.64 -7.38 -31.66
N THR A 416 32.73 -7.68 -32.95
CA THR A 416 31.69 -8.37 -33.71
C THR A 416 31.38 -9.72 -33.07
N ASN A 417 30.18 -9.91 -32.53
CA ASN A 417 29.39 -11.15 -32.64
C ASN A 417 28.00 -10.95 -32.01
N GLY A 418 26.97 -11.38 -32.75
CA GLY A 418 25.57 -11.25 -32.36
C GLY A 418 25.23 -12.08 -31.12
N ALA A 419 24.88 -11.40 -30.04
CA ALA A 419 24.10 -11.93 -28.94
C ALA A 419 23.02 -10.89 -28.62
N HIS A 420 21.75 -11.32 -28.65
CA HIS A 420 20.59 -10.48 -28.36
C HIS A 420 20.76 -9.77 -27.00
N ALA A 421 20.87 -8.45 -27.02
CA ALA A 421 20.80 -7.63 -25.81
C ALA A 421 19.42 -7.84 -25.16
N GLU A 422 19.39 -8.44 -23.97
CA GLU A 422 18.17 -8.57 -23.17
C GLU A 422 17.57 -7.18 -22.92
N SER A 423 16.38 -6.92 -23.46
CA SER A 423 15.66 -5.65 -23.27
C SER A 423 15.28 -5.46 -21.81
N ALA A 424 15.66 -4.33 -21.21
CA ALA A 424 15.21 -3.91 -19.89
C ALA A 424 13.68 -4.05 -19.77
N GLN A 425 13.20 -4.84 -18.82
CA GLN A 425 11.79 -5.13 -18.65
C GLN A 425 11.08 -3.85 -18.19
N LEU A 426 10.22 -3.26 -19.02
CA LEU A 426 9.51 -2.01 -18.70
C LEU A 426 8.14 -2.29 -18.07
N VAL A 427 7.80 -1.55 -17.03
CA VAL A 427 6.56 -1.62 -16.26
C VAL A 427 5.73 -0.37 -16.53
N ASN A 428 4.41 -0.56 -16.65
CA ASN A 428 3.45 0.53 -16.80
C ASN A 428 3.08 1.15 -15.45
N VAL A 429 3.17 2.49 -15.34
CA VAL A 429 2.77 3.27 -14.15
C VAL A 429 2.03 4.54 -14.57
N VAL A 430 1.03 4.95 -13.78
CA VAL A 430 0.27 6.18 -13.94
C VAL A 430 0.30 6.99 -12.65
N ALA A 431 0.60 8.28 -12.77
CA ALA A 431 0.50 9.27 -11.70
C ALA A 431 -0.68 10.20 -11.98
N THR A 432 -1.51 10.48 -10.98
CA THR A 432 -2.57 11.49 -11.06
C THR A 432 -2.47 12.50 -9.93
N GLY A 433 -2.61 13.78 -10.25
CA GLY A 433 -2.64 14.87 -9.28
C GLY A 433 -4.04 15.45 -9.16
N SER A 434 -4.33 16.04 -8.00
CA SER A 434 -5.67 16.55 -7.67
C SER A 434 -5.63 17.84 -6.86
N VAL A 435 -6.77 18.51 -6.85
CA VAL A 435 -7.06 19.66 -5.97
C VAL A 435 -7.04 19.27 -4.49
N ASP A 436 -7.21 17.98 -4.17
CA ASP A 436 -7.07 17.44 -2.81
C ASP A 436 -5.62 17.42 -2.27
N GLN A 437 -4.67 18.03 -3.01
CA GLN A 437 -3.26 18.17 -2.64
C GLN A 437 -2.48 16.85 -2.62
N THR A 438 -3.06 15.77 -3.16
CA THR A 438 -2.44 14.46 -3.24
C THR A 438 -2.03 14.10 -4.67
N VAL A 439 -0.95 13.34 -4.78
CA VAL A 439 -0.58 12.61 -6.00
C VAL A 439 -0.81 11.13 -5.75
N LYS A 440 -1.56 10.46 -6.62
CA LYS A 440 -1.85 9.02 -6.52
C LYS A 440 -1.13 8.24 -7.60
N MET A 441 -0.36 7.26 -7.17
CA MET A 441 0.41 6.37 -8.04
C MET A 441 -0.33 5.05 -8.28
N ARG A 442 -0.34 4.56 -9.51
CA ARG A 442 -0.95 3.27 -9.89
C ARG A 442 0.01 2.53 -10.82
N SER A 443 0.39 1.31 -10.48
CA SER A 443 1.33 0.50 -11.27
C SER A 443 0.74 -0.84 -11.68
N SER A 444 1.27 -1.41 -12.77
CA SER A 444 1.02 -2.80 -13.18
C SER A 444 1.73 -3.84 -12.31
N VAL A 445 2.72 -3.42 -11.52
CA VAL A 445 3.27 -4.24 -10.42
C VAL A 445 2.20 -4.39 -9.35
N PRO A 446 1.88 -5.62 -8.91
CA PRO A 446 1.00 -5.86 -7.78
C PRO A 446 1.46 -5.06 -6.55
N ALA A 447 0.51 -4.55 -5.77
CA ALA A 447 0.80 -3.91 -4.51
C ALA A 447 1.35 -4.95 -3.52
N ARG A 448 2.63 -4.77 -3.13
CA ARG A 448 3.43 -5.56 -2.17
C ARG A 448 3.71 -7.00 -2.63
N ALA A 449 4.99 -7.35 -2.79
CA ALA A 449 5.39 -8.74 -2.96
C ALA A 449 5.60 -9.37 -1.57
N ILE A 450 5.67 -10.70 -1.47
CA ILE A 450 5.95 -11.41 -0.22
C ILE A 450 7.20 -10.86 0.50
N ALA A 451 8.21 -10.42 -0.24
CA ALA A 451 9.41 -9.78 0.31
C ALA A 451 9.08 -8.53 1.14
N ASP A 452 8.14 -7.69 0.71
CA ASP A 452 7.73 -6.49 1.45
C ASP A 452 6.90 -6.85 2.68
N VAL A 453 6.02 -7.84 2.56
CA VAL A 453 5.26 -8.41 3.68
C VAL A 453 6.20 -8.92 4.78
N LEU A 454 7.37 -9.45 4.43
CA LEU A 454 8.35 -9.95 5.39
C LEU A 454 9.23 -8.85 6.03
N LYS A 455 9.44 -7.69 5.39
CA LYS A 455 10.28 -6.60 5.93
C LYS A 455 9.79 -6.10 7.29
N LYS A 456 10.69 -5.99 8.26
CA LYS A 456 10.39 -5.41 9.59
C LYS A 456 10.51 -3.89 9.53
N ARG A 457 9.51 -3.19 10.05
CA ARG A 457 9.46 -1.72 10.07
C ARG A 457 9.15 -1.20 11.48
N PRO A 458 9.69 -0.05 11.90
CA PRO A 458 9.44 0.53 13.23
C PRO A 458 7.95 0.78 13.53
N ASP A 459 7.12 1.00 12.50
CA ASP A 459 5.68 1.23 12.59
C ASP A 459 4.84 -0.06 12.47
N ASP A 460 5.48 -1.23 12.40
CA ASP A 460 4.77 -2.51 12.39
C ASP A 460 3.98 -2.70 13.70
N VAL A 461 2.80 -3.32 13.58
CA VAL A 461 2.03 -3.76 14.73
C VAL A 461 2.46 -5.16 15.10
N CYS A 462 3.13 -5.27 16.24
CA CYS A 462 3.72 -6.49 16.77
C CYS A 462 2.80 -7.14 17.80
N ILE A 463 2.81 -8.47 17.85
CA ILE A 463 2.13 -9.29 18.85
C ILE A 463 3.20 -9.83 19.79
N VAL A 464 3.10 -9.51 21.08
CA VAL A 464 4.10 -9.87 22.11
C VAL A 464 3.59 -10.94 23.08
N THR A 465 2.28 -11.11 23.17
CA THR A 465 1.66 -12.20 23.94
C THR A 465 0.46 -12.75 23.18
N THR A 466 0.22 -14.05 23.32
CA THR A 466 -1.00 -14.70 22.88
C THR A 466 -1.35 -15.82 23.85
N LEU A 467 -2.57 -15.81 24.37
CA LEU A 467 -3.05 -16.71 25.41
C LEU A 467 -4.52 -17.09 25.15
N ARG A 468 -4.90 -18.27 25.60
CA ARG A 468 -6.30 -18.74 25.63
C ARG A 468 -6.55 -19.62 26.84
N THR A 469 -7.81 -19.74 27.22
CA THR A 469 -8.23 -20.81 28.14
C THR A 469 -8.26 -22.15 27.38
N PRO A 470 -8.32 -23.28 28.10
CA PRO A 470 -8.85 -24.51 27.51
C PRO A 470 -10.27 -24.24 27.01
N ILE A 471 -10.66 -24.93 25.94
CA ILE A 471 -12.01 -24.91 25.41
C ILE A 471 -12.77 -26.09 26.00
N ALA A 472 -13.84 -25.80 26.71
CA ALA A 472 -14.73 -26.81 27.26
C ALA A 472 -15.98 -26.97 26.39
N LYS A 473 -16.49 -28.19 26.30
CA LYS A 473 -17.75 -28.47 25.61
C LYS A 473 -18.93 -27.91 26.40
N PHE A 474 -20.08 -27.78 25.74
CA PHE A 474 -21.34 -27.43 26.39
C PHE A 474 -21.63 -28.32 27.61
N ARG A 475 -21.89 -27.68 28.76
CA ARG A 475 -22.05 -28.36 30.07
C ARG A 475 -20.83 -29.19 30.51
N GLY A 476 -19.63 -28.82 30.04
CA GLY A 476 -18.34 -29.41 30.41
C GLY A 476 -17.71 -28.76 31.65
N GLY A 477 -16.38 -28.76 31.72
CA GLY A 477 -15.62 -28.26 32.88
C GLY A 477 -15.80 -26.77 33.18
N LEU A 478 -16.19 -25.96 32.20
CA LEU A 478 -16.44 -24.51 32.37
C LEU A 478 -17.93 -24.17 32.56
N LYS A 479 -18.82 -25.16 32.71
CA LYS A 479 -20.28 -24.96 32.70
C LYS A 479 -20.81 -23.96 33.73
N ASP A 480 -20.12 -23.85 34.86
CA ASP A 480 -20.55 -22.99 35.97
C ASP A 480 -19.95 -21.58 35.86
N MET A 481 -18.98 -21.36 34.96
CA MET A 481 -18.33 -20.08 34.77
C MET A 481 -19.09 -19.15 33.83
N HIS A 482 -19.13 -17.88 34.21
CA HIS A 482 -19.62 -16.80 33.37
C HIS A 482 -18.52 -16.33 32.40
N ALA A 483 -18.94 -15.74 31.28
CA ALA A 483 -18.03 -15.34 30.23
C ALA A 483 -17.06 -14.22 30.69
N GLU A 484 -17.49 -13.34 31.60
CA GLU A 484 -16.66 -12.32 32.24
C GLU A 484 -15.61 -12.89 33.21
N GLU A 485 -15.88 -14.04 33.84
CA GLU A 485 -14.89 -14.72 34.68
C GLU A 485 -13.79 -15.34 33.82
N LEU A 486 -14.16 -15.97 32.70
CA LEU A 486 -13.22 -16.46 31.70
C LEU A 486 -12.35 -15.33 31.13
N LEU A 487 -12.98 -14.19 30.83
CA LEU A 487 -12.29 -12.99 30.36
C LEU A 487 -11.32 -12.44 31.41
N SER A 488 -11.77 -12.28 32.67
CA SER A 488 -10.93 -11.80 33.76
C SER A 488 -9.70 -12.70 33.94
N HIS A 489 -9.89 -14.01 33.92
CA HIS A 489 -8.81 -14.98 34.06
C HIS A 489 -7.73 -14.85 32.95
N VAL A 490 -8.13 -14.79 31.67
CA VAL A 490 -7.18 -14.66 30.56
C VAL A 490 -6.51 -13.28 30.54
N LEU A 491 -7.23 -12.22 30.90
CA LEU A 491 -6.69 -10.86 31.01
C LEU A 491 -5.69 -10.75 32.15
N ARG A 492 -5.99 -11.33 33.32
CA ARG A 492 -5.08 -11.38 34.47
C ARG A 492 -3.77 -12.07 34.12
N SER A 493 -3.86 -13.21 33.45
CA SER A 493 -2.69 -13.97 33.00
C SER A 493 -1.89 -13.22 31.94
N THR A 494 -2.56 -12.45 31.07
CA THR A 494 -1.92 -11.57 30.10
C THR A 494 -1.18 -10.43 30.79
N ARG A 495 -1.81 -9.76 31.77
CA ARG A 495 -1.17 -8.72 32.59
C ARG A 495 0.07 -9.26 33.29
N GLU A 496 -0.05 -10.39 33.99
CA GLU A 496 1.06 -11.01 34.72
C GLU A 496 2.24 -11.34 33.79
N ARG A 497 1.95 -11.81 32.56
CA ARG A 497 2.98 -12.08 31.54
C ARG A 497 3.64 -10.80 30.99
N LEU A 498 2.94 -9.68 30.96
CA LEU A 498 3.50 -8.37 30.57
C LEU A 498 4.32 -7.77 31.71
N GLU A 499 3.82 -7.80 32.93
CA GLU A 499 4.54 -7.33 34.13
C GLU A 499 5.84 -8.12 34.35
N ALA A 500 5.80 -9.45 34.12
CA ALA A 500 7.01 -10.29 34.15
C ALA A 500 8.04 -9.93 33.07
N GLN A 501 7.64 -9.25 32.00
CA GLN A 501 8.53 -8.70 30.96
C GLN A 501 8.90 -7.23 31.22
N GLY A 502 8.57 -6.68 32.39
CA GLY A 502 8.92 -5.31 32.77
C GLY A 502 7.97 -4.22 32.26
N VAL A 503 6.78 -4.57 31.75
CA VAL A 503 5.78 -3.59 31.32
C VAL A 503 5.03 -3.02 32.53
N ASP A 504 5.01 -1.70 32.65
CA ASP A 504 4.24 -1.00 33.69
C ASP A 504 2.74 -0.91 33.34
N VAL A 505 2.03 -2.04 33.50
CA VAL A 505 0.60 -2.09 33.20
C VAL A 505 -0.21 -1.18 34.12
N LYS A 506 0.18 -1.06 35.41
CA LYS A 506 -0.50 -0.20 36.39
C LYS A 506 -0.29 1.29 36.11
N GLY A 507 0.86 1.67 35.57
CA GLY A 507 1.16 3.02 35.08
C GLY A 507 0.48 3.37 33.75
N GLY A 508 -0.30 2.45 33.17
CA GLY A 508 -1.12 2.72 31.99
C GLY A 508 -0.44 2.39 30.65
N ALA A 509 0.57 1.51 30.65
CA ALA A 509 1.19 1.06 29.40
C ALA A 509 0.18 0.44 28.41
N VAL A 510 -0.84 -0.26 28.90
CA VAL A 510 -1.95 -0.77 28.09
C VAL A 510 -3.07 0.29 28.04
N GLN A 511 -3.27 0.91 26.88
CA GLN A 511 -4.15 2.07 26.74
C GLN A 511 -5.59 1.70 26.40
N ASP A 512 -5.82 0.58 25.70
CA ASP A 512 -7.17 0.13 25.33
C ASP A 512 -7.28 -1.40 25.31
N ILE A 513 -8.47 -1.93 25.62
CA ILE A 513 -8.78 -3.36 25.67
C ILE A 513 -10.07 -3.62 24.90
N HIS A 514 -9.99 -4.39 23.81
CA HIS A 514 -11.15 -4.73 22.98
C HIS A 514 -11.55 -6.18 23.16
N ASN A 515 -12.74 -6.43 23.70
CA ASN A 515 -13.26 -7.77 23.91
C ASN A 515 -14.27 -8.19 22.85
N GLY A 516 -13.95 -9.26 22.13
CA GLY A 516 -14.86 -9.91 21.21
C GLY A 516 -15.86 -10.81 21.92
N THR A 517 -17.16 -10.52 21.79
CA THR A 517 -18.23 -11.34 22.38
C THR A 517 -19.48 -11.30 21.49
N VAL A 518 -20.32 -12.33 21.55
CA VAL A 518 -21.56 -12.41 20.77
C VAL A 518 -22.79 -12.49 21.66
N LEU A 519 -22.78 -13.36 22.68
CA LEU A 519 -23.99 -13.72 23.44
C LEU A 519 -24.13 -12.99 24.77
N MET A 520 -23.04 -12.42 25.31
CA MET A 520 -23.09 -11.66 26.56
C MET A 520 -24.18 -10.58 26.49
N GLU A 521 -24.92 -10.44 27.59
CA GLU A 521 -25.98 -9.44 27.71
C GLU A 521 -25.45 -8.02 27.41
N LEU A 522 -26.24 -7.23 26.68
CA LEU A 522 -25.87 -5.88 26.21
C LEU A 522 -24.53 -5.84 25.44
N GLY A 523 -24.14 -6.96 24.82
CA GLY A 523 -22.87 -7.09 24.10
C GLY A 523 -21.65 -7.03 25.00
N GLY A 524 -21.78 -7.33 26.30
CA GLY A 524 -20.67 -7.48 27.24
C GLY A 524 -19.90 -6.21 27.59
N ALA A 525 -20.45 -5.02 27.32
CA ALA A 525 -19.75 -3.77 27.58
C ALA A 525 -19.47 -3.55 29.08
N LYS A 526 -20.49 -3.75 29.93
CA LYS A 526 -20.38 -3.57 31.39
C LYS A 526 -19.65 -4.74 32.06
N SER A 527 -20.06 -5.97 31.78
CA SER A 527 -19.46 -7.19 32.34
C SER A 527 -18.00 -7.35 31.90
N GLY A 528 -17.69 -7.01 30.65
CA GLY A 528 -16.32 -7.00 30.16
C GLY A 528 -15.45 -5.93 30.82
N ARG A 529 -15.98 -4.72 31.04
CA ARG A 529 -15.26 -3.69 31.80
C ARG A 529 -15.01 -4.12 33.26
N LEU A 530 -16.01 -4.74 33.89
CA LEU A 530 -15.87 -5.33 35.21
C LEU A 530 -14.71 -6.36 35.23
N ALA A 531 -14.68 -7.29 34.26
CA ALA A 531 -13.61 -8.27 34.13
C ALA A 531 -12.23 -7.65 33.94
N SER A 532 -12.12 -6.59 33.14
CA SER A 532 -10.87 -5.87 32.93
C SER A 532 -10.33 -5.24 34.22
N LEU A 533 -11.19 -4.64 35.03
CA LEU A 533 -10.82 -4.05 36.33
C LEU A 533 -10.50 -5.14 37.37
N ASP A 534 -11.26 -6.24 37.39
CA ASP A 534 -11.00 -7.41 38.25
C ASP A 534 -9.68 -8.12 37.90
N ALA A 535 -9.32 -8.14 36.61
CA ALA A 535 -8.01 -8.57 36.13
C ALA A 535 -6.88 -7.62 36.55
N GLY A 536 -7.20 -6.47 37.15
CA GLY A 536 -6.30 -5.49 37.72
C GLY A 536 -5.65 -4.55 36.70
N PHE A 537 -6.31 -4.30 35.56
CA PHE A 537 -5.96 -3.18 34.70
C PHE A 537 -6.46 -1.86 35.34
N PRO A 538 -5.71 -0.75 35.19
CA PRO A 538 -6.09 0.52 35.79
C PRO A 538 -7.33 1.11 35.12
N VAL A 539 -8.02 2.01 35.83
CA VAL A 539 -9.20 2.74 35.29
C VAL A 539 -8.85 3.60 34.07
N SER A 540 -7.57 3.95 33.89
CA SER A 540 -7.06 4.68 32.73
C SER A 540 -6.99 3.84 31.45
N SER A 541 -6.92 2.51 31.54
CA SER A 541 -7.03 1.64 30.37
C SER A 541 -8.46 1.67 29.85
N GLY A 542 -8.67 1.97 28.57
CA GLY A 542 -9.97 1.91 27.91
C GLY A 542 -10.55 0.48 27.85
N PHE A 543 -11.85 0.39 27.59
CA PHE A 543 -12.49 -0.89 27.30
C PHE A 543 -13.59 -0.72 26.25
N LYS A 544 -13.62 -1.63 25.28
CA LYS A 544 -14.65 -1.69 24.24
C LYS A 544 -15.06 -3.14 24.02
N SER A 545 -16.35 -3.41 23.87
CA SER A 545 -16.81 -4.69 23.34
C SER A 545 -17.04 -4.63 21.84
N VAL A 546 -16.77 -5.73 21.16
CA VAL A 546 -16.89 -5.88 19.71
C VAL A 546 -17.75 -7.09 19.42
N ASN A 547 -18.85 -6.89 18.69
CA ASN A 547 -19.64 -7.98 18.14
C ASN A 547 -19.57 -7.96 16.61
N ARG A 548 -18.84 -8.93 16.06
CA ARG A 548 -18.81 -9.26 14.64
C ARG A 548 -19.02 -10.76 14.47
N GLN A 549 -20.00 -11.30 15.20
CA GLN A 549 -20.35 -12.73 15.19
C GLN A 549 -19.10 -13.59 15.50
N CYS A 550 -18.90 -14.70 14.81
CA CYS A 550 -17.75 -15.59 14.95
C CYS A 550 -16.38 -14.88 14.80
N ALA A 551 -16.34 -13.66 14.22
CA ALA A 551 -15.11 -12.90 14.00
C ALA A 551 -14.78 -11.90 15.11
N SER A 552 -15.56 -11.82 16.19
CA SER A 552 -15.47 -10.72 17.16
C SER A 552 -14.05 -10.48 17.69
N SER A 553 -13.36 -11.49 18.22
CA SER A 553 -11.96 -11.32 18.70
C SER A 553 -10.96 -11.04 17.58
N LEU A 554 -11.15 -11.61 16.38
CA LEU A 554 -10.31 -11.30 15.22
C LEU A 554 -10.52 -9.85 14.75
N GLN A 555 -11.73 -9.32 14.95
CA GLN A 555 -12.05 -7.92 14.72
C GLN A 555 -11.43 -7.03 15.80
N SER A 556 -11.45 -7.42 17.08
CA SER A 556 -10.73 -6.73 18.15
C SER A 556 -9.24 -6.56 17.82
N VAL A 557 -8.59 -7.60 17.27
CA VAL A 557 -7.19 -7.54 16.81
C VAL A 557 -7.01 -6.48 15.73
N THR A 558 -7.95 -6.40 14.78
CA THR A 558 -7.91 -5.42 13.70
C THR A 558 -8.12 -3.99 14.22
N ASP A 559 -9.09 -3.80 15.13
CA ASP A 559 -9.40 -2.49 15.70
C ASP A 559 -8.21 -1.95 16.50
N ILE A 560 -7.62 -2.75 17.39
CA ILE A 560 -6.42 -2.38 18.14
C ILE A 560 -5.24 -2.08 17.20
N ALA A 561 -5.00 -2.94 16.20
CA ALA A 561 -3.91 -2.72 15.25
C ALA A 561 -4.08 -1.42 14.44
N LEU A 562 -5.31 -1.07 14.07
CA LEU A 562 -5.60 0.18 13.38
C LEU A 562 -5.47 1.40 14.29
N GLN A 563 -5.82 1.30 15.58
CA GLN A 563 -5.55 2.36 16.54
C GLN A 563 -4.04 2.60 16.72
N ILE A 564 -3.23 1.54 16.76
CA ILE A 564 -1.77 1.63 16.82
C ILE A 564 -1.21 2.28 15.55
N LYS A 565 -1.63 1.81 14.37
CA LYS A 565 -1.21 2.43 13.09
C LYS A 565 -1.67 3.87 12.93
N GLY A 566 -2.82 4.21 13.50
CA GLY A 566 -3.35 5.57 13.51
C GLY A 566 -2.69 6.49 14.54
N GLY A 567 -1.81 5.97 15.40
CA GLY A 567 -1.16 6.71 16.47
C GLY A 567 -2.07 7.08 17.64
N LEU A 568 -3.24 6.43 17.79
CA LEU A 568 -4.13 6.66 18.94
C LEU A 568 -3.60 6.03 20.22
N ILE A 569 -2.97 4.86 20.10
CA ILE A 569 -2.35 4.11 21.20
C ILE A 569 -1.02 3.52 20.73
N ASP A 570 -0.16 3.15 21.66
CA ASP A 570 1.09 2.43 21.39
C ASP A 570 0.97 0.94 21.72
N MET A 571 0.17 0.58 22.73
CA MET A 571 -0.07 -0.80 23.17
C MET A 571 -1.53 -1.02 23.59
N GLY A 572 -2.10 -2.14 23.16
CA GLY A 572 -3.47 -2.54 23.49
C GLY A 572 -3.66 -4.06 23.55
N ILE A 573 -4.78 -4.50 24.09
CA ILE A 573 -5.14 -5.92 24.19
C ILE A 573 -6.38 -6.19 23.34
N ALA A 574 -6.28 -7.18 22.47
CA ALA A 574 -7.42 -7.76 21.78
C ALA A 574 -7.78 -9.10 22.42
N SER A 575 -8.97 -9.18 23.01
CA SER A 575 -9.49 -10.39 23.66
C SER A 575 -10.78 -10.89 23.03
N GLY A 576 -11.23 -12.06 23.45
CA GLY A 576 -12.61 -12.51 23.26
C GLY A 576 -13.00 -13.55 24.28
N ALA A 577 -14.27 -13.58 24.67
CA ALA A 577 -14.80 -14.52 25.65
C ALA A 577 -16.26 -14.87 25.35
N GLU A 578 -16.61 -16.14 25.54
CA GLU A 578 -17.95 -16.66 25.35
C GLU A 578 -18.24 -17.78 26.37
N SER A 579 -19.43 -17.75 26.96
CA SER A 579 -20.00 -18.87 27.74
C SER A 579 -21.31 -19.29 27.09
N MET A 580 -21.20 -20.15 26.07
CA MET A 580 -22.38 -20.69 25.39
C MET A 580 -23.20 -21.60 26.31
N THR A 581 -22.61 -22.19 27.36
CA THR A 581 -23.38 -22.95 28.34
C THR A 581 -24.44 -22.09 29.04
N ARG A 582 -24.15 -20.82 29.28
CA ARG A 582 -25.05 -19.90 29.99
C ARG A 582 -25.85 -19.00 29.06
N ASP A 583 -25.23 -18.50 28.00
CA ASP A 583 -25.79 -17.40 27.19
C ASP A 583 -26.40 -17.86 25.85
N TYR A 584 -26.38 -19.16 25.54
CA TYR A 584 -26.84 -19.68 24.24
C TYR A 584 -28.35 -19.91 24.13
N GLY A 585 -29.15 -19.50 25.12
CA GLY A 585 -30.60 -19.73 25.14
C GLY A 585 -31.34 -19.24 23.88
N THR A 586 -30.90 -18.11 23.32
CA THR A 586 -31.44 -17.52 22.08
C THR A 586 -30.84 -18.12 20.80
N ARG A 587 -29.83 -19.00 20.92
CA ARG A 587 -29.05 -19.57 19.82
C ARG A 587 -28.46 -18.51 18.87
N ALA A 588 -28.07 -17.37 19.44
CA ALA A 588 -27.60 -16.20 18.69
C ALA A 588 -28.64 -15.56 17.74
N ILE A 589 -29.93 -15.89 17.88
CA ILE A 589 -31.01 -15.32 17.09
C ILE A 589 -31.78 -14.31 17.97
N PRO A 590 -32.02 -13.06 17.51
CA PRO A 590 -32.73 -12.10 18.33
C PRO A 590 -34.19 -12.51 18.55
N VAL A 591 -34.68 -12.45 19.79
CA VAL A 591 -36.06 -12.81 20.14
C VAL A 591 -37.04 -11.63 20.02
N GLY A 592 -36.58 -10.40 20.22
CA GLY A 592 -37.37 -9.17 20.20
C GLY A 592 -37.38 -8.45 18.85
N ILE A 593 -37.69 -9.14 17.76
CA ILE A 593 -37.71 -8.57 16.39
C ILE A 593 -39.12 -8.11 16.01
N SER A 594 -39.23 -6.94 15.37
CA SER A 594 -40.51 -6.43 14.89
C SER A 594 -41.16 -7.38 13.84
N PRO A 595 -42.49 -7.52 13.84
CA PRO A 595 -43.18 -8.37 12.86
C PRO A 595 -42.85 -7.98 11.41
N TYR A 596 -42.78 -6.67 11.12
CA TYR A 596 -42.39 -6.15 9.81
C TYR A 596 -41.03 -6.67 9.35
N MET A 597 -40.02 -6.71 10.22
CA MET A 597 -38.68 -7.18 9.83
C MET A 597 -38.63 -8.69 9.62
N LYS A 598 -39.44 -9.47 10.35
CA LYS A 598 -39.57 -10.92 10.11
C LYS A 598 -40.15 -11.22 8.74
N GLU A 599 -41.04 -10.36 8.25
CA GLU A 599 -41.70 -10.46 6.95
C GLU A 599 -41.10 -9.49 5.90
N SER A 600 -39.88 -9.01 6.12
CA SER A 600 -39.23 -8.04 5.22
C SER A 600 -39.31 -8.48 3.76
N PRO A 601 -39.60 -7.59 2.80
CA PRO A 601 -39.66 -7.96 1.38
C PRO A 601 -38.30 -8.43 0.82
N SER A 602 -37.19 -8.10 1.49
CA SER A 602 -35.85 -8.59 1.14
C SER A 602 -35.62 -10.00 1.68
N GLN A 603 -35.31 -10.95 0.78
CA GLN A 603 -34.94 -12.30 1.17
C GLN A 603 -33.67 -12.31 2.04
N ASP A 604 -32.64 -11.54 1.66
CA ASP A 604 -31.38 -11.46 2.42
C ASP A 604 -31.60 -10.95 3.86
N ALA A 605 -32.56 -10.03 4.06
CA ALA A 605 -32.90 -9.54 5.39
C ALA A 605 -33.52 -10.63 6.27
N ARG A 606 -34.42 -11.45 5.69
CA ARG A 606 -35.01 -12.61 6.38
C ARG A 606 -33.97 -13.70 6.65
N ASP A 607 -33.04 -13.90 5.71
CA ASP A 607 -32.00 -14.93 5.80
C ASP A 607 -31.00 -14.68 6.94
N CYS A 608 -30.90 -13.44 7.44
CA CYS A 608 -30.13 -13.13 8.64
C CYS A 608 -30.65 -13.83 9.91
N LEU A 609 -31.88 -14.35 9.90
CA LEU A 609 -32.49 -15.10 11.00
C LEU A 609 -32.38 -16.62 10.84
N LEU A 610 -31.76 -17.10 9.75
CA LEU A 610 -31.57 -18.52 9.53
C LEU A 610 -30.58 -19.09 10.57
N PRO A 611 -30.91 -20.24 11.19
CA PRO A 611 -29.93 -20.96 11.98
C PRO A 611 -28.70 -21.32 11.14
N MET A 612 -27.51 -21.18 11.73
CA MET A 612 -26.25 -21.47 11.02
C MET A 612 -26.22 -22.89 10.43
N GLY A 613 -26.80 -23.87 11.11
CA GLY A 613 -26.92 -25.24 10.60
C GLY A 613 -27.69 -25.34 9.27
N THR A 614 -28.74 -24.54 9.09
CA THR A 614 -29.49 -24.48 7.83
C THR A 614 -28.64 -23.89 6.70
N THR A 615 -27.85 -22.86 6.99
CA THR A 615 -26.93 -22.28 6.00
C THR A 615 -25.82 -23.26 5.60
N SER A 616 -25.39 -24.13 6.53
CA SER A 616 -24.42 -25.19 6.27
C SER A 616 -24.98 -26.23 5.29
N GLU A 617 -26.25 -26.64 5.46
CA GLU A 617 -26.92 -27.52 4.49
C GLU A 617 -27.06 -26.86 3.12
N ALA A 618 -27.43 -25.56 3.08
CA ALA A 618 -27.51 -24.82 1.82
C ALA A 618 -26.17 -24.76 1.07
N VAL A 619 -25.05 -24.63 1.79
CA VAL A 619 -23.70 -24.72 1.21
C VAL A 619 -23.42 -26.15 0.71
N ALA A 620 -23.73 -27.18 1.51
CA ALA A 620 -23.50 -28.57 1.12
C ALA A 620 -24.29 -28.94 -0.16
N GLU A 621 -25.56 -28.53 -0.25
CA GLU A 621 -26.42 -28.75 -1.41
C GLU A 621 -25.92 -27.97 -2.64
N LYS A 622 -25.61 -26.68 -2.48
CA LYS A 622 -25.19 -25.82 -3.60
C LYS A 622 -23.86 -26.26 -4.23
N TYR A 623 -22.92 -26.74 -3.42
CA TYR A 623 -21.57 -27.11 -3.85
C TYR A 623 -21.34 -28.62 -3.88
N ASN A 624 -22.40 -29.44 -3.77
CA ASN A 624 -22.37 -30.91 -3.86
C ASN A 624 -21.37 -31.57 -2.89
N ILE A 625 -21.40 -31.17 -1.61
CA ILE A 625 -20.47 -31.69 -0.59
C ILE A 625 -21.12 -32.86 0.15
N SER A 626 -20.68 -34.08 -0.18
CA SER A 626 -21.27 -35.31 0.35
C SER A 626 -21.06 -35.47 1.86
N ARG A 627 -21.99 -36.19 2.50
CA ARG A 627 -21.89 -36.59 3.91
C ARG A 627 -20.57 -37.31 4.22
N GLN A 628 -20.15 -38.20 3.34
CA GLN A 628 -18.90 -38.95 3.51
C GLN A 628 -17.70 -38.01 3.62
N ARG A 629 -17.55 -37.04 2.71
CA ARG A 629 -16.45 -36.06 2.76
C ARG A 629 -16.48 -35.23 4.05
N GLN A 630 -17.67 -34.84 4.50
CA GLN A 630 -17.84 -34.09 5.75
C GLN A 630 -17.37 -34.89 6.97
N ASP A 631 -17.71 -36.17 7.04
CA ASP A 631 -17.31 -37.06 8.13
C ASP A 631 -15.81 -37.41 8.07
N GLU A 632 -15.24 -37.60 6.88
CA GLU A 632 -13.79 -37.80 6.69
C GLU A 632 -12.99 -36.59 7.20
N PHE A 633 -13.43 -35.38 6.84
CA PHE A 633 -12.81 -34.14 7.31
C PHE A 633 -12.90 -34.00 8.84
N ALA A 634 -14.05 -34.32 9.43
CA ALA A 634 -14.25 -34.29 10.88
C ALA A 634 -13.36 -35.30 11.61
N CYS A 635 -13.23 -36.52 11.08
CA CYS A 635 -12.35 -37.55 11.63
C CYS A 635 -10.88 -37.08 11.61
N GLN A 636 -10.43 -36.48 10.50
CA GLN A 636 -9.09 -35.91 10.41
C GLN A 636 -8.86 -34.75 11.40
N SER A 637 -9.83 -33.87 11.59
CA SER A 637 -9.75 -32.77 12.57
C SER A 637 -9.55 -33.31 13.99
N HIS A 638 -10.33 -34.32 14.39
CA HIS A 638 -10.16 -35.00 15.68
C HIS A 638 -8.81 -35.72 15.82
N ALA A 639 -8.33 -36.39 14.77
CA ALA A 639 -7.04 -37.08 14.78
C ALA A 639 -5.88 -36.10 14.96
N LYS A 640 -5.88 -34.98 14.22
CA LYS A 640 -4.87 -33.91 14.36
C LYS A 640 -4.88 -33.30 15.76
N ALA A 641 -6.07 -32.96 16.28
CA ALA A 641 -6.20 -32.37 17.62
C ALA A 641 -5.76 -33.33 18.74
N LYS A 642 -6.08 -34.62 18.61
CA LYS A 642 -5.59 -35.66 19.51
C LYS A 642 -4.06 -35.70 19.53
N ALA A 643 -3.44 -35.83 18.35
CA ALA A 643 -1.99 -35.90 18.23
C ALA A 643 -1.32 -34.65 18.80
N ALA A 644 -1.88 -33.47 18.54
CA ALA A 644 -1.37 -32.21 19.09
C ALA A 644 -1.49 -32.13 20.63
N GLN A 645 -2.61 -32.57 21.20
CA GLN A 645 -2.81 -32.57 22.65
C GLN A 645 -1.93 -33.60 23.36
N GLU A 646 -1.75 -34.80 22.79
CA GLU A 646 -0.86 -35.84 23.32
C GLU A 646 0.62 -35.41 23.26
N ALA A 647 1.02 -34.69 22.21
CA ALA A 647 2.35 -34.12 22.07
C ALA A 647 2.55 -32.80 22.86
N GLY A 648 1.54 -32.32 23.60
CA GLY A 648 1.64 -31.11 24.41
C GLY A 648 1.74 -29.80 23.63
N LEU A 649 1.36 -29.79 22.35
CA LEU A 649 1.54 -28.64 21.45
C LEU A 649 0.66 -27.41 21.80
N PHE A 650 -0.29 -27.56 22.72
CA PHE A 650 -1.15 -26.48 23.22
C PHE A 650 -0.65 -25.85 24.53
N ALA A 651 0.42 -26.37 25.13
CA ALA A 651 0.86 -25.93 26.46
C ALA A 651 1.33 -24.46 26.49
N GLU A 652 1.88 -23.94 25.38
CA GLU A 652 2.34 -22.54 25.31
C GLU A 652 1.20 -21.52 25.20
N GLU A 653 0.07 -21.93 24.59
CA GLU A 653 -1.10 -21.09 24.34
C GLU A 653 -2.17 -21.22 25.44
N ILE A 654 -2.29 -22.37 26.11
CA ILE A 654 -3.29 -22.60 27.15
C ILE A 654 -2.84 -22.04 28.50
N VAL A 655 -3.69 -21.23 29.12
CA VAL A 655 -3.61 -20.85 30.53
C VAL A 655 -4.53 -21.78 31.34
N PRO A 656 -3.98 -22.60 32.26
CA PRO A 656 -4.80 -23.45 33.12
C PRO A 656 -5.74 -22.63 34.01
N ILE A 657 -7.00 -23.05 34.09
CA ILE A 657 -8.06 -22.35 34.81
C ILE A 657 -8.60 -23.20 35.96
N LYS A 658 -8.70 -22.60 37.14
CA LYS A 658 -9.31 -23.23 38.31
C LYS A 658 -10.81 -23.03 38.27
N VAL A 659 -11.55 -24.13 38.39
CA VAL A 659 -13.01 -24.15 38.36
C VAL A 659 -13.58 -24.79 39.61
N ARG A 660 -14.71 -24.29 40.07
CA ARG A 660 -15.49 -24.90 41.14
C ARG A 660 -16.44 -25.92 40.53
N LYS A 661 -16.22 -27.19 40.83
CA LYS A 661 -17.12 -28.27 40.45
C LYS A 661 -18.16 -28.45 41.56
N VAL A 662 -19.37 -27.99 41.30
CA VAL A 662 -20.52 -28.19 42.18
C VAL A 662 -21.17 -29.53 41.86
N THR A 663 -21.17 -30.45 42.83
CA THR A 663 -21.95 -31.69 42.74
C THR A 663 -23.26 -31.49 43.51
N PRO A 664 -24.43 -31.61 42.84
CA PRO A 664 -25.73 -31.44 43.50
C PRO A 664 -25.88 -32.44 44.65
N ALA A 665 -26.46 -31.98 45.76
CA ALA A 665 -26.85 -32.83 46.87
C ALA A 665 -27.86 -33.91 46.44
N GLU A 666 -27.56 -35.19 46.68
CA GLU A 666 -28.55 -36.27 46.67
C GLU A 666 -29.01 -36.55 48.10
N GLY A 667 -30.29 -36.26 48.41
CA GLY A 667 -30.89 -36.46 49.74
C GLY A 667 -30.39 -35.47 50.79
N ASP A 668 -30.22 -35.92 52.04
CA ASP A 668 -29.76 -35.11 53.20
C ASP A 668 -28.26 -34.77 53.21
N LYS A 669 -27.55 -34.91 52.09
CA LYS A 669 -26.10 -34.63 52.00
C LYS A 669 -25.86 -33.19 51.56
N ALA A 670 -24.89 -32.52 52.18
CA ALA A 670 -24.50 -31.15 51.80
C ALA A 670 -23.88 -31.10 50.38
N GLU A 671 -24.01 -29.94 49.74
CA GLU A 671 -23.37 -29.60 48.47
C GLU A 671 -21.85 -29.72 48.58
N VAL A 672 -21.22 -30.50 47.69
CA VAL A 672 -19.76 -30.65 47.65
C VAL A 672 -19.21 -29.74 46.55
N VAL A 673 -18.39 -28.77 46.94
CA VAL A 673 -17.67 -27.86 46.04
C VAL A 673 -16.20 -28.29 45.98
N GLU A 674 -15.79 -28.91 44.88
CA GLU A 674 -14.39 -29.28 44.63
C GLU A 674 -13.72 -28.26 43.70
N GLU A 675 -12.47 -27.89 43.98
CA GLU A 675 -11.67 -27.04 43.06
C GLU A 675 -10.87 -27.94 42.11
N VAL A 676 -11.14 -27.83 40.81
CA VAL A 676 -10.48 -28.61 39.75
C VAL A 676 -9.74 -27.65 38.82
N THR A 677 -8.52 -28.00 38.40
CA THR A 677 -7.80 -27.21 37.39
C THR A 677 -7.98 -27.82 36.01
N LEU A 678 -8.60 -27.08 35.09
CA LEU A 678 -8.73 -27.45 33.69
C LEU A 678 -7.53 -26.91 32.91
N SER A 679 -6.83 -27.79 32.19
CA SER A 679 -5.60 -27.46 31.44
C SER A 679 -5.58 -28.05 30.03
N LYS A 680 -6.65 -28.73 29.61
CA LYS A 680 -6.76 -29.45 28.33
C LYS A 680 -8.11 -29.17 27.68
N ASP A 681 -8.15 -29.21 26.36
CA ASP A 681 -9.37 -29.02 25.58
C ASP A 681 -10.25 -30.29 25.70
N GLU A 682 -11.53 -30.13 26.09
CA GLU A 682 -12.44 -31.25 26.38
C GLU A 682 -13.14 -31.82 25.13
N GLY A 683 -13.17 -31.06 24.04
CA GLY A 683 -13.90 -31.42 22.81
C GLY A 683 -13.26 -32.56 22.02
N ILE A 684 -12.00 -32.88 22.28
CA ILE A 684 -11.22 -33.86 21.51
C ILE A 684 -11.70 -35.27 21.88
N ARG A 685 -12.15 -36.04 20.87
CA ARG A 685 -12.65 -37.41 21.02
C ARG A 685 -11.68 -38.40 20.37
N PRO A 686 -10.84 -39.12 21.13
CA PRO A 686 -9.80 -39.99 20.59
C PRO A 686 -10.31 -41.19 19.76
N GLN A 687 -11.56 -41.58 19.98
CA GLN A 687 -12.22 -42.75 19.38
C GLN A 687 -13.10 -42.43 18.17
N THR A 688 -13.06 -41.19 17.66
CA THR A 688 -13.86 -40.80 16.50
C THR A 688 -13.40 -41.53 15.24
N THR A 689 -14.23 -42.43 14.73
CA THR A 689 -14.01 -43.18 13.48
C THR A 689 -15.07 -42.84 12.43
N MET A 690 -14.78 -43.11 11.16
CA MET A 690 -15.77 -42.98 10.07
C MET A 690 -17.05 -43.76 10.34
N GLU A 691 -16.96 -44.96 10.90
CA GLU A 691 -18.12 -45.76 11.27
C GLU A 691 -18.94 -45.09 12.39
N SER A 692 -18.28 -44.53 13.40
CA SER A 692 -18.96 -43.83 14.49
C SER A 692 -19.69 -42.56 14.01
N LEU A 693 -19.09 -41.83 13.08
CA LEU A 693 -19.68 -40.62 12.49
C LEU A 693 -20.84 -40.96 11.56
N GLY A 694 -20.73 -42.02 10.75
CA GLY A 694 -21.78 -42.46 9.84
C GLY A 694 -23.09 -42.87 10.55
N LYS A 695 -23.01 -43.30 11.82
CA LYS A 695 -24.18 -43.63 12.65
C LYS A 695 -24.93 -42.40 13.17
N LEU A 696 -24.36 -41.21 13.08
CA LEU A 696 -24.98 -39.98 13.59
C LEU A 696 -26.11 -39.50 12.68
N LYS A 697 -27.24 -39.17 13.30
CA LYS A 697 -28.42 -38.62 12.61
C LYS A 697 -28.18 -37.16 12.20
N PRO A 698 -28.74 -36.72 11.06
CA PRO A 698 -28.78 -35.31 10.69
C PRO A 698 -29.39 -34.42 11.78
N CYS A 699 -28.82 -33.23 12.00
CA CYS A 699 -29.22 -32.32 13.10
C CYS A 699 -30.06 -31.12 12.65
N PHE A 700 -30.05 -30.78 11.35
CA PHE A 700 -30.65 -29.52 10.86
C PHE A 700 -31.81 -29.73 9.88
N LYS A 701 -31.76 -30.80 9.09
CA LYS A 701 -32.77 -31.19 8.11
C LYS A 701 -32.91 -32.72 8.13
N GLU A 702 -34.13 -33.25 7.96
CA GLU A 702 -34.41 -34.70 8.09
C GLU A 702 -33.54 -35.56 7.15
N ASN A 703 -33.37 -35.12 5.90
CA ASN A 703 -32.49 -35.72 4.90
C ASN A 703 -31.18 -34.93 4.70
N GLY A 704 -30.74 -34.21 5.73
CA GLY A 704 -29.54 -33.37 5.70
C GLY A 704 -28.24 -34.16 5.80
N THR A 705 -27.13 -33.47 5.57
CA THR A 705 -25.77 -34.02 5.67
C THR A 705 -25.04 -33.58 6.94
N GLY A 706 -25.48 -32.48 7.57
CA GLY A 706 -24.90 -31.94 8.78
C GLY A 706 -25.31 -32.71 10.03
N THR A 707 -24.33 -33.12 10.82
CA THR A 707 -24.50 -33.82 12.10
C THR A 707 -23.70 -33.16 13.20
N ALA A 708 -23.95 -33.54 14.45
CA ALA A 708 -23.15 -33.13 15.59
C ALA A 708 -21.68 -33.59 15.51
N GLY A 709 -21.36 -34.57 14.67
CA GLY A 709 -19.99 -35.06 14.50
C GLY A 709 -19.17 -34.29 13.47
N ASN A 710 -19.83 -33.69 12.47
CA ASN A 710 -19.19 -32.91 11.40
C ASN A 710 -19.47 -31.39 11.51
N SER A 711 -20.00 -30.97 12.66
CA SER A 711 -20.23 -29.58 13.04
C SER A 711 -19.36 -29.22 14.24
N SER A 712 -19.00 -27.95 14.37
CA SER A 712 -18.30 -27.47 15.57
C SER A 712 -19.11 -27.68 16.84
N GLN A 713 -18.42 -27.91 17.95
CA GLN A 713 -19.03 -28.11 19.25
C GLN A 713 -19.40 -26.75 19.88
N ILE A 714 -20.61 -26.64 20.44
CA ILE A 714 -20.98 -25.55 21.34
C ILE A 714 -20.01 -25.59 22.52
N SER A 715 -19.33 -24.47 22.77
CA SER A 715 -18.18 -24.46 23.67
C SER A 715 -18.03 -23.15 24.43
N ASP A 716 -17.36 -23.24 25.57
CA ASP A 716 -17.02 -22.11 26.43
C ASP A 716 -15.50 -21.85 26.36
N GLY A 717 -15.09 -20.58 26.40
CA GLY A 717 -13.68 -20.23 26.44
C GLY A 717 -13.38 -18.75 26.20
N ALA A 718 -12.13 -18.37 26.43
CA ALA A 718 -11.61 -17.02 26.22
C ALA A 718 -10.21 -17.02 25.59
N SER A 719 -9.83 -15.88 24.99
CA SER A 719 -8.51 -15.63 24.41
C SER A 719 -8.10 -14.16 24.57
N ALA A 720 -6.80 -13.89 24.58
CA ALA A 720 -6.23 -12.55 24.63
C ALA A 720 -4.88 -12.48 23.90
N LEU A 721 -4.66 -11.38 23.18
CA LEU A 721 -3.42 -11.04 22.49
C LEU A 721 -3.04 -9.61 22.83
N THR A 722 -1.77 -9.36 23.15
CA THR A 722 -1.24 -8.01 23.31
C THR A 722 -0.56 -7.55 22.03
N LEU A 723 -1.01 -6.41 21.51
CA LEU A 723 -0.45 -5.75 20.34
C LEU A 723 0.29 -4.48 20.77
N VAL A 724 1.41 -4.19 20.11
CA VAL A 724 2.26 -3.04 20.41
C VAL A 724 2.99 -2.58 19.15
N ARG A 725 3.29 -1.29 19.02
CA ARG A 725 4.12 -0.76 17.93
C ARG A 725 5.56 -1.29 18.04
N ARG A 726 6.20 -1.64 16.92
CA ARG A 726 7.52 -2.31 16.93
C ARG A 726 8.58 -1.52 17.70
N ASP A 727 8.73 -0.23 17.41
CA ASP A 727 9.72 0.62 18.08
C ASP A 727 9.50 0.70 19.60
N VAL A 728 8.24 0.71 20.05
CA VAL A 728 7.88 0.64 21.47
C VAL A 728 8.22 -0.71 22.07
N ALA A 729 7.93 -1.81 21.37
CA ALA A 729 8.28 -3.16 21.82
C ALA A 729 9.79 -3.31 21.98
N GLU A 730 10.57 -2.85 21.01
CA GLU A 730 12.04 -2.86 21.04
C GLU A 730 12.59 -1.98 22.17
N LYS A 731 12.02 -0.79 22.37
CA LYS A 731 12.40 0.11 23.47
C LYS A 731 12.13 -0.50 24.86
N LEU A 732 11.05 -1.27 24.99
CA LEU A 732 10.69 -1.99 26.21
C LEU A 732 11.40 -3.35 26.36
N GLY A 733 12.18 -3.78 25.36
CA GLY A 733 12.86 -5.07 25.37
C GLY A 733 11.93 -6.28 25.28
N LEU A 734 10.73 -6.11 24.70
CA LEU A 734 9.72 -7.17 24.63
C LEU A 734 10.06 -8.19 23.54
N LYS A 735 9.79 -9.48 23.83
CA LYS A 735 9.89 -10.54 22.82
C LYS A 735 8.72 -10.44 21.84
N ILE A 736 9.02 -10.09 20.59
CA ILE A 736 8.03 -10.07 19.51
C ILE A 736 7.82 -11.52 19.02
N LEU A 737 6.57 -11.98 19.04
CA LEU A 737 6.19 -13.32 18.58
C LEU A 737 5.87 -13.32 17.08
N ALA A 738 5.13 -12.29 16.65
CA ALA A 738 4.69 -12.12 15.28
C ALA A 738 4.35 -10.65 15.01
N LYS A 739 4.14 -10.29 13.74
CA LYS A 739 3.54 -9.02 13.34
C LYS A 739 2.21 -9.25 12.63
N TRP A 740 1.27 -8.34 12.91
CA TRP A 740 0.04 -8.23 12.16
C TRP A 740 0.28 -7.44 10.87
N VAL A 741 -0.02 -8.05 9.72
CA VAL A 741 0.18 -7.41 8.41
C VAL A 741 -1.09 -6.69 7.95
N GLY A 742 -2.24 -7.35 8.13
CA GLY A 742 -3.51 -6.88 7.60
C GLY A 742 -4.68 -7.80 7.82
N SER A 743 -5.88 -7.23 7.65
CA SER A 743 -7.14 -7.97 7.66
C SER A 743 -8.05 -7.54 6.51
N ALA A 744 -8.82 -8.47 5.96
CA ALA A 744 -9.86 -8.24 4.96
C ALA A 744 -11.21 -8.72 5.51
N VAL A 745 -12.28 -8.00 5.16
CA VAL A 745 -13.66 -8.37 5.49
C VAL A 745 -14.48 -8.18 4.22
N VAL A 746 -15.29 -9.18 3.87
CA VAL A 746 -16.15 -9.17 2.68
C VAL A 746 -17.54 -9.65 3.06
N GLY A 747 -18.58 -8.99 2.57
CA GLY A 747 -19.97 -9.43 2.72
C GLY A 747 -20.32 -10.51 1.68
N VAL A 748 -21.12 -11.49 2.09
CA VAL A 748 -21.64 -12.57 1.24
C VAL A 748 -23.10 -12.83 1.57
N PRO A 749 -23.89 -13.52 0.72
CA PRO A 749 -25.30 -13.78 1.02
C PRO A 749 -25.46 -14.53 2.36
N PRO A 750 -26.36 -14.10 3.27
CA PRO A 750 -26.52 -14.72 4.60
C PRO A 750 -26.89 -16.22 4.54
N VAL A 751 -27.70 -16.62 3.56
CA VAL A 751 -28.12 -18.03 3.36
C VAL A 751 -26.96 -19.00 3.12
N ILE A 752 -25.83 -18.51 2.59
CA ILE A 752 -24.61 -19.31 2.34
C ILE A 752 -23.39 -18.68 3.03
N MET A 753 -23.59 -18.05 4.18
CA MET A 753 -22.57 -17.29 4.91
C MET A 753 -21.26 -18.04 5.16
N GLY A 754 -21.30 -19.39 5.21
CA GLY A 754 -20.13 -20.26 5.26
C GLY A 754 -19.08 -20.01 4.16
N VAL A 755 -19.48 -19.39 3.04
CA VAL A 755 -18.56 -19.10 1.92
C VAL A 755 -17.63 -17.92 2.16
N GLY A 756 -17.84 -17.15 3.23
CA GLY A 756 -17.10 -15.92 3.52
C GLY A 756 -15.58 -16.00 3.29
N PRO A 757 -14.85 -16.99 3.85
CA PRO A 757 -13.41 -17.12 3.67
C PRO A 757 -12.97 -17.21 2.20
N ALA A 758 -13.76 -17.83 1.34
CA ALA A 758 -13.45 -17.97 -0.09
C ALA A 758 -13.41 -16.62 -0.83
N TYR A 759 -13.98 -15.56 -0.24
CA TYR A 759 -13.93 -14.19 -0.77
C TYR A 759 -12.99 -13.29 0.03
N ALA A 760 -12.93 -13.46 1.35
CA ALA A 760 -12.06 -12.65 2.21
C ALA A 760 -10.57 -12.96 1.99
N VAL A 761 -10.20 -14.21 1.73
CA VAL A 761 -8.79 -14.59 1.48
C VAL A 761 -8.29 -14.01 0.16
N PRO A 762 -8.97 -14.15 -0.99
CA PRO A 762 -8.55 -13.48 -2.24
C PRO A 762 -8.46 -11.96 -2.11
N ALA A 763 -9.41 -11.32 -1.42
CA ALA A 763 -9.36 -9.87 -1.18
C ALA A 763 -8.12 -9.45 -0.36
N LEU A 764 -7.67 -10.30 0.56
CA LEU A 764 -6.44 -10.07 1.32
C LEU A 764 -5.20 -10.31 0.45
N PHE A 765 -5.18 -11.39 -0.32
CA PHE A 765 -4.11 -11.72 -1.26
C PHE A 765 -3.91 -10.62 -2.30
N GLU A 766 -4.99 -10.11 -2.89
CA GLU A 766 -4.96 -9.00 -3.83
C GLU A 766 -4.39 -7.72 -3.19
N ARG A 767 -4.78 -7.43 -1.94
CA ARG A 767 -4.30 -6.24 -1.22
C ARG A 767 -2.80 -6.28 -0.95
N TYR A 768 -2.25 -7.45 -0.68
CA TYR A 768 -0.86 -7.65 -0.28
C TYR A 768 0.00 -8.31 -1.36
N GLY A 769 -0.53 -8.51 -2.57
CA GLY A 769 0.16 -9.09 -3.72
C GLY A 769 0.81 -10.44 -3.44
N ILE A 770 0.21 -11.22 -2.55
CA ILE A 770 0.62 -12.59 -2.21
C ILE A 770 -0.35 -13.61 -2.82
N THR A 771 0.06 -14.87 -2.83
CA THR A 771 -0.74 -16.00 -3.27
C THR A 771 -0.88 -17.04 -2.14
N LYS A 772 -1.69 -18.06 -2.36
CA LYS A 772 -1.81 -19.18 -1.42
C LYS A 772 -0.49 -19.93 -1.20
N ASP A 773 0.41 -19.90 -2.18
CA ASP A 773 1.68 -20.61 -2.12
C ASP A 773 2.68 -19.92 -1.19
N ASP A 774 2.51 -18.61 -0.99
CA ASP A 774 3.31 -17.82 -0.05
C ASP A 774 2.87 -18.01 1.42
N VAL A 775 1.73 -18.67 1.66
CA VAL A 775 1.21 -18.94 3.01
C VAL A 775 1.63 -20.34 3.46
N ASP A 776 2.23 -20.39 4.64
CA ASP A 776 2.77 -21.61 5.23
C ASP A 776 1.72 -22.44 5.97
N ILE A 777 0.85 -21.75 6.72
CA ILE A 777 -0.19 -22.35 7.58
C ILE A 777 -1.48 -21.55 7.47
N PHE A 778 -2.59 -22.26 7.32
CA PHE A 778 -3.94 -21.71 7.36
C PHE A 778 -4.67 -22.20 8.60
N GLU A 779 -5.13 -21.27 9.44
CA GLU A 779 -6.09 -21.52 10.51
C GLU A 779 -7.49 -21.12 10.01
N LEU A 780 -8.21 -22.08 9.44
CA LEU A 780 -9.57 -21.94 8.92
C LEU A 780 -10.58 -22.41 9.97
N ASN A 781 -11.50 -21.54 10.39
CA ASN A 781 -12.52 -21.94 11.35
C ASN A 781 -13.47 -23.01 10.78
N GLU A 782 -13.50 -24.17 11.43
CA GLU A 782 -14.34 -25.31 11.05
C GLU A 782 -15.73 -25.24 11.70
N ALA A 783 -16.51 -24.17 11.47
CA ALA A 783 -17.85 -24.12 12.08
C ALA A 783 -18.73 -25.30 11.61
N PHE A 784 -18.59 -25.68 10.33
CA PHE A 784 -19.11 -26.92 9.74
C PHE A 784 -18.11 -27.49 8.73
N ALA A 785 -18.10 -28.82 8.56
CA ALA A 785 -17.25 -29.46 7.56
C ALA A 785 -17.62 -29.06 6.12
N SER A 786 -18.92 -28.93 5.82
CA SER A 786 -19.44 -28.51 4.50
C SER A 786 -18.79 -27.22 4.00
N GLN A 787 -18.91 -26.13 4.76
CA GLN A 787 -18.33 -24.84 4.40
C GLN A 787 -16.80 -24.86 4.38
N SER A 788 -16.15 -25.63 5.26
CA SER A 788 -14.69 -25.69 5.33
C SER A 788 -14.11 -26.35 4.07
N LEU A 789 -14.70 -27.48 3.66
CA LEU A 789 -14.38 -28.17 2.42
C LEU A 789 -14.66 -27.29 1.21
N MET A 790 -15.79 -26.57 1.19
CA MET A 790 -16.10 -25.63 0.11
C MET A 790 -15.01 -24.56 -0.05
N VAL A 791 -14.54 -23.98 1.06
CA VAL A 791 -13.46 -22.97 1.03
C VAL A 791 -12.15 -23.58 0.54
N ILE A 792 -11.78 -24.75 1.07
CA ILE A 792 -10.56 -25.47 0.69
C ILE A 792 -10.56 -25.79 -0.81
N ASP A 793 -11.66 -26.34 -1.32
CA ASP A 793 -11.83 -26.71 -2.72
C ASP A 793 -11.78 -25.45 -3.62
N THR A 794 -12.49 -24.39 -3.24
CA THR A 794 -12.58 -23.15 -4.03
C THR A 794 -11.23 -22.42 -4.14
N LEU A 795 -10.46 -22.38 -3.05
CA LEU A 795 -9.15 -21.74 -3.03
C LEU A 795 -8.03 -22.70 -3.50
N GLY A 796 -8.33 -24.01 -3.59
CA GLY A 796 -7.36 -25.06 -3.86
C GLY A 796 -6.24 -25.08 -2.83
N LEU A 797 -6.60 -25.08 -1.53
CA LEU A 797 -5.62 -25.12 -0.44
C LEU A 797 -5.07 -26.53 -0.25
N ASP A 798 -3.79 -26.62 0.09
CA ASP A 798 -3.19 -27.86 0.58
C ASP A 798 -3.74 -28.20 1.97
N THR A 799 -4.42 -29.33 2.10
CA THR A 799 -5.03 -29.80 3.35
C THR A 799 -4.02 -30.09 4.46
N ALA A 800 -2.75 -30.30 4.12
CA ALA A 800 -1.67 -30.42 5.09
C ALA A 800 -1.33 -29.07 5.76
N LYS A 801 -1.53 -27.95 5.06
CA LYS A 801 -1.34 -26.60 5.61
C LYS A 801 -2.52 -26.09 6.41
N VAL A 802 -3.71 -26.69 6.25
CA VAL A 802 -4.94 -26.26 6.93
C VAL A 802 -5.09 -26.97 8.28
N ASN A 803 -5.21 -26.18 9.34
CA ASN A 803 -5.46 -26.60 10.72
C ASN A 803 -4.56 -27.78 11.13
N PRO A 804 -3.22 -27.62 11.14
CA PRO A 804 -2.30 -28.73 11.40
C PRO A 804 -2.49 -29.35 12.80
N LYS A 805 -2.98 -28.57 13.77
CA LYS A 805 -3.32 -29.02 15.13
C LYS A 805 -4.81 -29.38 15.31
N GLY A 806 -5.56 -29.54 14.22
CA GLY A 806 -7.02 -29.73 14.24
C GLY A 806 -7.78 -28.42 14.46
N GLY A 807 -9.06 -28.41 14.10
CA GLY A 807 -9.89 -27.20 14.12
C GLY A 807 -11.10 -27.29 15.03
N ALA A 808 -12.09 -26.44 14.77
CA ALA A 808 -13.23 -26.21 15.67
C ALA A 808 -14.20 -27.39 15.78
N ILE A 809 -14.19 -28.35 14.84
CA ILE A 809 -14.94 -29.60 14.98
C ILE A 809 -14.44 -30.38 16.20
N ALA A 810 -13.11 -30.45 16.36
CA ALA A 810 -12.49 -31.15 17.48
C ALA A 810 -12.33 -30.28 18.73
N LEU A 811 -11.82 -29.06 18.57
CA LEU A 811 -11.47 -28.18 19.70
C LEU A 811 -12.69 -27.45 20.28
N GLY A 812 -13.68 -27.15 19.45
CA GLY A 812 -14.83 -26.33 19.82
C GLY A 812 -14.82 -24.92 19.23
N HIS A 813 -15.99 -24.29 19.22
CA HIS A 813 -16.23 -22.96 18.66
C HIS A 813 -16.90 -22.01 19.68
N PRO A 814 -16.15 -21.43 20.62
CA PRO A 814 -16.65 -20.38 21.50
C PRO A 814 -16.74 -19.07 20.71
N LEU A 815 -17.85 -18.87 19.98
CA LEU A 815 -18.13 -17.77 19.05
C LEU A 815 -17.17 -16.57 19.13
N GLY A 816 -17.37 -15.67 20.10
CA GLY A 816 -16.60 -14.43 20.24
C GLY A 816 -15.10 -14.61 20.50
N ALA A 817 -14.69 -15.72 21.13
CA ALA A 817 -13.30 -16.04 21.46
C ALA A 817 -12.53 -16.77 20.34
N THR A 818 -13.22 -17.25 19.31
CA THR A 818 -12.62 -18.15 18.31
C THR A 818 -11.54 -17.48 17.47
N GLY A 819 -11.72 -16.21 17.10
CA GLY A 819 -10.73 -15.45 16.33
C GLY A 819 -9.38 -15.34 17.01
N GLY A 820 -9.37 -15.02 18.31
CA GLY A 820 -8.15 -14.96 19.13
C GLY A 820 -7.55 -16.35 19.36
N ARG A 821 -8.38 -17.39 19.54
CA ARG A 821 -7.93 -18.79 19.61
C ARG A 821 -7.19 -19.21 18.34
N LEU A 822 -7.75 -18.93 17.15
CA LEU A 822 -7.12 -19.26 15.87
C LEU A 822 -5.74 -18.60 15.74
N LEU A 823 -5.63 -17.32 16.07
CA LEU A 823 -4.34 -16.62 16.04
C LEU A 823 -3.35 -17.16 17.07
N SER A 824 -3.82 -17.54 18.25
CA SER A 824 -2.96 -18.17 19.26
C SER A 824 -2.38 -19.48 18.75
N SER A 825 -3.23 -20.36 18.22
CA SER A 825 -2.79 -21.63 17.64
C SER A 825 -1.90 -21.44 16.40
N LEU A 826 -2.18 -20.43 15.56
CA LEU A 826 -1.38 -20.09 14.39
C LEU A 826 0.03 -19.63 14.76
N ILE A 827 0.14 -18.67 15.68
CA ILE A 827 1.42 -18.04 16.05
C ILE A 827 2.33 -19.06 16.73
N THR A 828 1.82 -19.84 17.69
CA THR A 828 2.61 -20.88 18.35
C THR A 828 3.08 -21.94 17.36
N GLU A 829 2.24 -22.30 16.39
CA GLU A 829 2.61 -23.29 15.37
C GLU A 829 3.65 -22.75 14.38
N LEU A 830 3.53 -21.50 13.94
CA LEU A 830 4.56 -20.85 13.10
C LEU A 830 5.92 -20.84 13.81
N ILE A 831 5.93 -20.49 15.11
CA ILE A 831 7.15 -20.48 15.92
C ILE A 831 7.73 -21.89 16.04
N ARG A 832 6.90 -22.87 16.39
CA ARG A 832 7.32 -24.27 16.57
C ARG A 832 7.88 -24.90 15.29
N THR A 833 7.28 -24.57 14.14
CA THR A 833 7.65 -25.16 12.84
C THR A 833 8.66 -24.32 12.05
N ASP A 834 9.15 -23.22 12.63
CA ASP A 834 10.04 -22.24 11.98
C ASP A 834 9.50 -21.68 10.65
N LYS A 835 8.17 -21.69 10.48
CA LYS A 835 7.50 -21.12 9.31
C LYS A 835 7.23 -19.64 9.51
N LYS A 836 7.02 -18.89 8.42
CA LYS A 836 6.96 -17.42 8.47
C LYS A 836 5.56 -16.87 8.32
N VAL A 837 4.76 -17.38 7.39
CA VAL A 837 3.54 -16.69 6.94
C VAL A 837 2.30 -17.48 7.31
N GLY A 838 1.48 -16.93 8.19
CA GLY A 838 0.22 -17.55 8.61
C GLY A 838 -0.99 -16.74 8.20
N LEU A 839 -2.09 -17.43 7.91
CA LEU A 839 -3.39 -16.81 7.66
C LEU A 839 -4.47 -17.42 8.53
N ALA A 840 -5.20 -16.59 9.28
CA ALA A 840 -6.40 -16.99 10.01
C ALA A 840 -7.65 -16.49 9.31
N THR A 841 -8.66 -17.34 9.12
CA THR A 841 -9.90 -16.95 8.43
C THR A 841 -11.14 -17.71 8.92
N LEU A 842 -12.30 -17.06 8.83
CA LEU A 842 -13.57 -17.62 9.29
C LEU A 842 -14.78 -16.96 8.61
N CYS A 843 -15.91 -17.67 8.62
CA CYS A 843 -17.24 -17.20 8.20
C CYS A 843 -17.98 -16.50 9.35
N MET A 844 -18.98 -15.67 9.03
CA MET A 844 -19.78 -14.93 10.01
C MET A 844 -21.28 -15.12 9.78
N GLY A 845 -22.01 -15.40 10.87
CA GLY A 845 -23.44 -15.77 10.94
C GLY A 845 -24.41 -14.98 10.05
N THR A 846 -24.14 -13.70 9.79
CA THR A 846 -25.02 -12.79 9.06
C THR A 846 -24.61 -12.55 7.60
N GLY A 847 -23.73 -13.38 7.03
CA GLY A 847 -23.28 -13.23 5.64
C GLY A 847 -22.02 -12.40 5.47
N ALA A 848 -20.91 -12.86 6.03
CA ALA A 848 -19.60 -12.25 5.74
C ALA A 848 -18.44 -13.25 5.93
N GLY A 849 -17.27 -12.91 5.41
CA GLY A 849 -16.00 -13.56 5.70
C GLY A 849 -14.94 -12.59 6.21
N LYS A 850 -14.02 -13.07 7.04
CA LYS A 850 -12.84 -12.32 7.48
C LYS A 850 -11.58 -13.15 7.33
N ALA A 851 -10.51 -12.52 6.90
CA ALA A 851 -9.17 -13.11 6.83
C ALA A 851 -8.15 -12.14 7.45
N THR A 852 -7.16 -12.66 8.17
CA THR A 852 -6.08 -11.91 8.81
C THR A 852 -4.75 -12.56 8.50
N LEU A 853 -3.79 -11.77 8.03
CA LEU A 853 -2.43 -12.19 7.68
C LEU A 853 -1.46 -11.84 8.80
N ILE A 854 -0.71 -12.85 9.25
CA ILE A 854 0.30 -12.76 10.30
C ILE A 854 1.64 -13.21 9.73
N VAL A 855 2.71 -12.55 10.15
CA VAL A 855 4.08 -12.98 9.85
C VAL A 855 4.80 -13.21 11.17
N ARG A 856 5.37 -14.40 11.38
CA ARG A 856 6.25 -14.68 12.52
C ARG A 856 7.43 -13.72 12.48
N ASP A 857 7.77 -13.15 13.63
CA ASP A 857 8.91 -12.23 13.74
C ASP A 857 10.26 -12.97 13.71
#